data_AF-A0A0Q8G4M0-F1
#
_entry.id   AF-A0A0Q8G4M0-F1
#
_cell.length_a   1.000
_cell.length_b   1.000
_cell.length_c   1.000
_cell.angle_alpha   90.00
_cell.angle_beta   90.00
_cell.angle_gamma   90.00
#
_symmetry.space_group_name_H-M   'P 1'
#
loop_
_entity.id
_entity.type
_entity.pdbx_description
1 polymer ?
#
loop_
_entity_poly.entity_id
_entity_poly.type
_entity_poly.pdbx_seq_one_letter_code
_entity_poly.pdbx_strand_id
1 'polypeptide(L)'
;MVKATRRDALGGGAALAGWLTAGGASALETGGGATGAPVDPRVEYAPSPIGLDEPRPRLMWRPPAVGQSAYQVQVAGSEAELAAGRPVWDSGKVASADAVEAVYAGPPLASRQRRAWRVRLWDTADRAGAWSAPAAFEMGLLDPADWGEAAWIGRNLAPPRGWADQVLTVDFTLKGRFFDVLLRARPEGKTYGEAYVLRIGEVEGAPSLMVQVRQYPGGASPQVKLRKLKTTPLPAAFATLAGQRRRLAITAKGATLSVSLDGVVIDTLDDATQAEGTFGFLAPEAGAAVIHGVGLTAPDRPGFETRFEGGDNPFTGGDPGPDGLTIAAGVPGKDIMLPLAHPAPLLRRGFEVAGLVARARLYVAAGGWADFSLNGRAIGAGPLATGWTAYDKRVLYAAHDVTALIGEGRNVLAAELGRGWYGVTEPNEWYFHKAPWTAEPAMRARLEIVRADGEVQVLVTNPSWKSADGPTLFDSIYAGERHDARLEPRGWRTAAFDDAAWEPARVAKAPAGRLVAAIHEPVTGVATHRPVATREVSPGVWVFDFGRIITGQPVLAAAGPAGRTISLVLAEKPRKDGTIQVASGLIDAQLLTFRYTLAGTGPETWRPAFGYGGFRYVQVTGLAGPPAPDTVTAVEVHSAVASIGTFDCGDALLNQIHDAARQGLLNNLHAAQTDTPTLEKNGWTGDAQASSAAAAVNFDVARTWTKWLDDFGDAQAPSGELPEIVPTTPFYGYENSPGWNYIWGPTPAWDVAAFILPEEMALRFGDRRIEARTQAMRRRLADYTATFIKGPDFRYDRGLGEYAAAGPTGPVDATSTAFFFHMLTGAAASARQLGQAEEAARYAALAAQVREAYNRRYWDAAGRRYLAPATGGKPAVYAQTMNVLPVALGLVPDGQAQAVVDGLAADLVAKNYRLDVGVYALRYLPRLLGDHGHGDVAYRVATRTDEPSWGFWLKNDIRSMPEGWGLGARSWNHHYFASISSWFYEGLAGLRPTAPGYARLQARPILPTGLDRAGATILTPRGLAASHWRREPDGLAVLEVAIPGACVAEAWLPNGGERLPRAPAGARFLRKEAGCAVYAVPPGRGAFRFKPKAG
;
A
#
# COMPACT_ATOMS: atom_id res chain seq x y z
N MET A 1 58.59 17.04 -14.19
CA MET A 1 58.21 16.77 -12.79
C MET A 1 56.78 17.29 -12.64
N VAL A 2 55.78 16.55 -12.16
CA VAL A 2 55.71 15.10 -11.88
C VAL A 2 54.74 14.45 -12.89
N LYS A 3 55.10 13.28 -13.42
CA LYS A 3 54.27 12.45 -14.31
C LYS A 3 54.05 11.10 -13.64
N ALA A 4 52.81 10.60 -13.63
CA ALA A 4 52.45 9.18 -13.54
C ALA A 4 50.97 9.03 -13.97
N THR A 5 50.61 8.87 -15.24
CA THR A 5 50.64 7.66 -16.10
C THR A 5 49.88 6.44 -15.54
N ARG A 6 48.89 5.98 -16.32
CA ARG A 6 48.01 4.82 -16.09
C ARG A 6 48.77 3.48 -15.92
N ARG A 7 48.15 2.54 -15.19
CA ARG A 7 48.09 1.06 -15.31
C ARG A 7 47.87 0.45 -13.91
N ASP A 8 47.09 -0.59 -13.66
CA ASP A 8 46.19 -1.43 -14.47
C ASP A 8 44.94 -1.82 -13.64
N ALA A 9 43.87 -2.34 -14.26
CA ALA A 9 42.69 -2.86 -13.53
C ALA A 9 41.93 -3.96 -14.31
N LEU A 10 42.47 -5.19 -14.31
CA LEU A 10 41.78 -6.43 -14.70
C LEU A 10 42.26 -7.56 -13.77
N GLY A 11 41.34 -8.23 -13.06
CA GLY A 11 41.65 -9.32 -12.14
C GLY A 11 40.67 -9.37 -10.97
N GLY A 12 39.72 -10.31 -10.99
CA GLY A 12 38.69 -10.42 -9.96
C GLY A 12 39.11 -11.21 -8.72
N GLY A 13 38.24 -11.20 -7.69
CA GLY A 13 38.25 -12.22 -6.63
C GLY A 13 38.06 -11.70 -5.21
N ALA A 14 37.15 -12.35 -4.48
CA ALA A 14 37.09 -12.48 -3.02
C ALA A 14 37.30 -11.23 -2.13
N ALA A 15 36.21 -10.55 -1.78
CA ALA A 15 36.13 -9.64 -0.63
C ALA A 15 34.79 -9.78 0.13
N LEU A 16 34.32 -11.02 0.34
CA LEU A 16 33.01 -11.33 0.93
C LEU A 16 33.13 -12.09 2.27
N ALA A 17 34.11 -11.70 3.10
CA ALA A 17 34.29 -12.14 4.47
C ALA A 17 35.05 -11.06 5.27
N GLY A 18 34.38 -10.29 6.13
CA GLY A 18 35.05 -9.19 6.85
C GLY A 18 34.20 -8.18 7.63
N TRP A 19 32.96 -8.49 8.02
CA TRP A 19 32.08 -7.56 8.76
C TRP A 19 31.44 -8.14 10.04
N LEU A 20 32.00 -9.25 10.57
CA LEU A 20 31.48 -9.94 11.78
C LEU A 20 32.44 -9.95 12.98
N THR A 21 33.55 -9.22 12.92
CA THR A 21 34.55 -9.16 14.02
C THR A 21 34.96 -7.72 14.33
N ALA A 22 34.52 -7.24 15.51
CA ALA A 22 34.90 -5.99 16.19
C ALA A 22 34.51 -4.65 15.51
N GLY A 23 34.14 -3.66 16.34
CA GLY A 23 33.98 -2.26 15.90
C GLY A 23 32.82 -1.47 16.53
N GLY A 24 31.77 -2.13 17.04
CA GLY A 24 30.54 -1.46 17.51
C GLY A 24 30.22 -1.59 19.00
N ALA A 25 31.02 -2.32 19.77
CA ALA A 25 30.82 -2.52 21.22
C ALA A 25 31.38 -1.32 22.03
N SER A 26 30.76 -0.14 21.88
CA SER A 26 30.97 0.97 22.81
C SER A 26 30.40 0.59 24.19
N ALA A 27 31.07 1.00 25.26
CA ALA A 27 30.76 0.54 26.62
C ALA A 27 29.40 1.08 27.11
N LEU A 28 28.42 0.18 27.21
CA LEU A 28 27.43 0.26 28.29
C LEU A 28 28.02 -0.54 29.46
N GLU A 29 28.45 0.17 30.49
CA GLU A 29 29.22 -0.38 31.59
C GLU A 29 28.46 -1.49 32.33
N THR A 30 29.18 -2.50 32.81
CA THR A 30 28.70 -3.40 33.87
C THR A 30 28.76 -2.68 35.24
N GLY A 31 28.20 -1.48 35.31
CA GLY A 31 28.14 -0.63 36.49
C GLY A 31 26.89 -0.93 37.32
N GLY A 32 27.06 -1.53 38.50
CA GLY A 32 25.97 -1.72 39.44
C GLY A 32 25.61 -0.42 40.16
N GLY A 33 24.34 -0.02 40.14
CA GLY A 33 23.79 0.98 41.08
C GLY A 33 22.97 2.14 40.48
N ALA A 34 23.02 2.38 39.17
CA ALA A 34 22.29 3.48 38.54
C ALA A 34 20.94 3.05 37.93
N THR A 35 19.86 3.69 38.39
CA THR A 35 18.53 3.61 37.78
C THR A 35 18.47 4.47 36.52
N GLY A 36 18.77 3.86 35.37
CA GLY A 36 18.79 4.53 34.07
C GLY A 36 17.50 5.27 33.74
N ALA A 37 17.61 6.42 33.07
CA ALA A 37 16.46 7.19 32.61
C ALA A 37 15.66 6.42 31.54
N PRO A 38 14.34 6.67 31.41
CA PRO A 38 13.55 6.15 30.29
C PRO A 38 14.03 6.74 28.96
N VAL A 39 13.99 5.94 27.90
CA VAL A 39 14.49 6.31 26.57
C VAL A 39 13.39 6.28 25.51
N ASP A 40 13.63 6.96 24.39
CA ASP A 40 12.72 7.09 23.25
C ASP A 40 11.28 7.52 23.65
N PRO A 41 11.13 8.69 24.32
CA PRO A 41 9.82 9.24 24.64
C PRO A 41 9.02 9.54 23.36
N ARG A 42 7.76 9.07 23.32
CA ARG A 42 6.86 9.20 22.17
C ARG A 42 5.47 9.68 22.58
N VAL A 43 4.75 10.25 21.63
CA VAL A 43 3.35 10.66 21.75
C VAL A 43 2.58 10.06 20.58
N GLU A 44 1.58 9.21 20.87
CA GLU A 44 0.87 8.43 19.84
C GLU A 44 1.85 7.74 18.85
N TYR A 45 2.82 6.99 19.39
CA TYR A 45 3.94 6.33 18.70
C TYR A 45 4.94 7.24 17.96
N ALA A 46 4.69 8.54 17.77
CA ALA A 46 5.60 9.49 17.12
C ALA A 46 6.53 10.19 18.15
N PRO A 47 7.80 10.52 17.83
CA PRO A 47 8.74 11.09 18.81
C PRO A 47 8.39 12.52 19.26
N SER A 48 7.88 13.36 18.35
CA SER A 48 7.36 14.70 18.67
C SER A 48 6.38 15.17 17.58
N PRO A 49 5.11 14.74 17.62
CA PRO A 49 4.13 15.07 16.59
C PRO A 49 3.69 16.54 16.65
N ILE A 50 3.49 17.13 15.47
CA ILE A 50 2.87 18.45 15.26
C ILE A 50 1.57 18.21 14.50
N GLY A 51 0.48 18.83 14.95
CA GLY A 51 -0.85 18.61 14.38
C GLY A 51 -1.53 17.36 14.91
N LEU A 52 -1.51 17.13 16.23
CA LEU A 52 -2.18 15.99 16.85
C LEU A 52 -3.65 16.30 17.19
N ASP A 53 -4.59 15.44 16.78
CA ASP A 53 -6.03 15.59 17.04
C ASP A 53 -6.57 14.70 18.18
N GLU A 54 -5.78 13.76 18.71
CA GLU A 54 -6.19 12.91 19.84
C GLU A 54 -6.25 13.75 21.13
N PRO A 55 -7.44 13.96 21.75
CA PRO A 55 -7.61 14.90 22.86
C PRO A 55 -7.03 14.40 24.19
N ARG A 56 -6.71 13.11 24.33
CA ARG A 56 -6.03 12.53 25.49
C ARG A 56 -4.86 11.66 25.01
N PRO A 57 -3.77 12.25 24.52
CA PRO A 57 -2.69 11.49 23.89
C PRO A 57 -2.01 10.51 24.85
N ARG A 58 -1.56 9.36 24.33
CA ARG A 58 -0.61 8.46 24.98
C ARG A 58 0.76 9.08 24.99
N LEU A 59 1.37 9.12 26.15
CA LEU A 59 2.77 9.47 26.37
C LEU A 59 3.51 8.17 26.68
N MET A 60 4.41 7.74 25.81
CA MET A 60 5.00 6.39 25.78
C MET A 60 6.51 6.43 25.96
N TRP A 61 7.10 5.39 26.56
CA TRP A 61 8.54 5.31 26.83
C TRP A 61 9.05 3.88 26.79
N ARG A 62 10.33 3.68 26.48
CA ARG A 62 11.00 2.39 26.68
C ARG A 62 11.70 2.38 28.05
N PRO A 63 11.36 1.43 28.94
CA PRO A 63 11.99 1.29 30.25
C PRO A 63 13.39 0.68 30.13
N PRO A 64 14.32 0.99 31.04
CA PRO A 64 15.63 0.36 31.10
C PRO A 64 15.53 -1.12 31.52
N ALA A 65 16.54 -1.91 31.18
CA ALA A 65 16.60 -3.35 31.49
C ALA A 65 16.77 -3.68 33.00
N VAL A 66 16.78 -2.68 33.90
CA VAL A 66 16.85 -2.88 35.36
C VAL A 66 15.49 -3.16 36.02
N GLY A 67 14.39 -3.07 35.26
CA GLY A 67 13.03 -3.29 35.76
C GLY A 67 12.35 -2.01 36.27
N GLN A 68 11.05 -2.11 36.54
CA GLN A 68 10.16 -1.01 36.90
C GLN A 68 9.17 -1.48 37.98
N SER A 69 8.83 -0.60 38.93
CA SER A 69 7.76 -0.79 39.93
C SER A 69 6.68 0.30 39.85
N ALA A 70 7.07 1.53 39.49
CA ALA A 70 6.19 2.68 39.32
C ALA A 70 6.72 3.65 38.27
N TYR A 71 5.87 4.57 37.80
CA TYR A 71 6.22 5.68 36.92
C TYR A 71 5.67 7.01 37.42
N GLN A 72 6.20 8.13 36.91
CA GLN A 72 5.61 9.46 37.05
C GLN A 72 5.82 10.24 35.76
N VAL A 73 4.76 10.84 35.23
CA VAL A 73 4.76 11.70 34.05
C VAL A 73 4.43 13.13 34.47
N GLN A 74 5.15 14.09 33.89
CA GLN A 74 4.89 15.53 34.04
C GLN A 74 4.74 16.17 32.66
N VAL A 75 3.76 17.05 32.50
CA VAL A 75 3.49 17.86 31.30
C VAL A 75 3.42 19.34 31.69
N ALA A 76 3.97 20.24 30.88
CA ALA A 76 3.90 21.69 31.04
C ALA A 76 3.68 22.40 29.68
N GLY A 77 3.56 23.74 29.68
CA GLY A 77 3.54 24.52 28.45
C GLY A 77 4.90 24.56 27.75
N SER A 78 5.98 24.49 28.50
CA SER A 78 7.36 24.57 28.01
C SER A 78 8.35 23.71 28.80
N GLU A 79 9.49 23.41 28.20
CA GLU A 79 10.60 22.70 28.85
C GLU A 79 11.18 23.48 30.03
N ALA A 80 11.17 24.83 29.94
CA ALA A 80 11.58 25.72 31.03
C ALA A 80 10.66 25.61 32.26
N GLU A 81 9.35 25.37 32.08
CA GLU A 81 8.42 25.13 33.19
C GLU A 81 8.61 23.75 33.80
N LEU A 82 8.92 22.71 33.01
CA LEU A 82 9.34 21.41 33.56
C LEU A 82 10.63 21.55 34.40
N ALA A 83 11.63 22.27 33.87
CA ALA A 83 12.88 22.54 34.60
C ALA A 83 12.61 23.32 35.91
N ALA A 84 11.71 24.30 35.88
CA ALA A 84 11.29 25.08 37.06
C ALA A 84 10.28 24.36 37.98
N GLY A 85 9.94 23.08 37.72
CA GLY A 85 9.03 22.31 38.58
C GLY A 85 7.57 22.75 38.55
N ARG A 86 7.10 23.36 37.45
CA ARG A 86 5.73 23.87 37.25
C ARG A 86 4.96 23.09 36.17
N PRO A 87 4.60 21.80 36.40
CA PRO A 87 3.75 21.06 35.48
C PRO A 87 2.31 21.61 35.47
N VAL A 88 1.66 21.59 34.30
CA VAL A 88 0.19 21.76 34.17
C VAL A 88 -0.55 20.45 34.44
N TRP A 89 0.15 19.31 34.38
CA TRP A 89 -0.33 18.02 34.84
C TRP A 89 0.84 17.15 35.32
N ASP A 90 0.64 16.49 36.45
CA ASP A 90 1.56 15.52 37.05
C ASP A 90 0.73 14.28 37.44
N SER A 91 1.17 13.09 37.05
CA SER A 91 0.48 11.84 37.40
C SER A 91 0.66 11.43 38.86
N GLY A 92 1.61 12.04 39.57
CA GLY A 92 2.20 11.47 40.78
C GLY A 92 2.92 10.15 40.50
N LYS A 93 3.36 9.46 41.56
CA LYS A 93 3.96 8.12 41.49
C LYS A 93 2.86 7.08 41.30
N VAL A 94 2.67 6.60 40.07
CA VAL A 94 1.70 5.57 39.70
C VAL A 94 2.36 4.19 39.76
N ALA A 95 1.87 3.32 40.64
CA ALA A 95 2.39 1.96 40.78
C ALA A 95 1.98 1.08 39.57
N SER A 96 2.96 0.64 38.78
CA SER A 96 2.82 -0.35 37.71
C SER A 96 4.21 -0.83 37.26
N ALA A 97 4.37 -2.15 37.23
CA ALA A 97 5.55 -2.82 36.69
C ALA A 97 5.43 -3.16 35.19
N ASP A 98 4.26 -2.95 34.57
CA ASP A 98 3.94 -3.30 33.18
C ASP A 98 3.68 -2.09 32.25
N ALA A 99 3.53 -0.89 32.80
CA ALA A 99 3.25 0.32 32.03
C ALA A 99 4.47 0.80 31.23
N VAL A 100 4.27 1.01 29.93
CA VAL A 100 5.18 1.70 29.00
C VAL A 100 4.49 2.89 28.32
N GLU A 101 3.28 3.23 28.78
CA GLU A 101 2.51 4.39 28.38
C GLU A 101 1.70 4.96 29.55
N ALA A 102 1.39 6.24 29.47
CA ALA A 102 0.39 6.91 30.30
C ALA A 102 -0.57 7.70 29.40
N VAL A 103 -1.86 7.70 29.76
CA VAL A 103 -2.87 8.54 29.09
C VAL A 103 -2.79 9.94 29.69
N TYR A 104 -2.71 10.98 28.85
CA TYR A 104 -2.82 12.36 29.31
C TYR A 104 -4.16 12.59 30.04
N ALA A 105 -4.06 12.97 31.31
CA ALA A 105 -5.19 13.24 32.20
C ALA A 105 -5.14 14.65 32.81
N GLY A 106 -4.48 15.59 32.13
CA GLY A 106 -4.43 17.00 32.50
C GLY A 106 -5.65 17.80 32.01
N PRO A 107 -5.62 19.14 32.16
CA PRO A 107 -6.66 20.02 31.63
C PRO A 107 -6.87 19.83 30.12
N PRO A 108 -8.09 20.05 29.58
CA PRO A 108 -8.39 19.89 28.15
C PRO A 108 -7.38 20.61 27.24
N LEU A 109 -6.93 19.91 26.21
CA LEU A 109 -5.98 20.43 25.23
C LEU A 109 -6.71 21.27 24.19
N ALA A 110 -6.15 22.41 23.84
CA ALA A 110 -6.70 23.32 22.83
C ALA A 110 -5.94 23.22 21.49
N SER A 111 -6.56 23.67 20.41
CA SER A 111 -5.95 23.72 19.08
C SER A 111 -4.66 24.55 19.05
N ARG A 112 -3.66 24.13 18.26
CA ARG A 112 -2.30 24.71 18.17
C ARG A 112 -1.48 24.70 19.47
N GLN A 113 -1.99 24.08 20.55
CA GLN A 113 -1.35 24.12 21.85
C GLN A 113 -0.14 23.20 21.87
N ARG A 114 1.06 23.77 22.04
CA ARG A 114 2.27 23.01 22.30
C ARG A 114 2.34 22.63 23.78
N ARG A 115 2.85 21.42 24.04
CA ARG A 115 3.15 20.90 25.38
C ARG A 115 4.52 20.26 25.38
N ALA A 116 5.25 20.44 26.49
CA ALA A 116 6.47 19.70 26.80
C ALA A 116 6.17 18.67 27.88
N TRP A 117 6.80 17.51 27.85
CA TRP A 117 6.60 16.46 28.85
C TRP A 117 7.88 15.67 29.15
N ARG A 118 7.88 14.96 30.29
CA ARG A 118 8.95 14.04 30.72
C ARG A 118 8.40 12.92 31.59
N VAL A 119 9.14 11.81 31.70
CA VAL A 119 8.80 10.66 32.54
C VAL A 119 9.99 10.19 33.39
N ARG A 120 9.74 9.70 34.60
CA ARG A 120 10.72 8.95 35.41
C ARG A 120 10.10 7.68 35.97
N LEU A 121 10.95 6.72 36.35
CA LEU A 121 10.56 5.40 36.84
C LEU A 121 11.13 5.12 38.23
N TRP A 122 10.56 4.13 38.91
CA TRP A 122 11.10 3.53 40.13
C TRP A 122 11.56 2.10 39.85
N ASP A 123 12.68 1.69 40.45
CA ASP A 123 13.14 0.30 40.38
C ASP A 123 12.41 -0.62 41.38
N THR A 124 12.76 -1.90 41.38
CA THR A 124 12.19 -2.91 42.29
C THR A 124 12.64 -2.77 43.75
N ALA A 125 13.55 -1.83 44.06
CA ALA A 125 13.93 -1.43 45.41
C ALA A 125 13.29 -0.08 45.82
N ASP A 126 12.28 0.37 45.07
CA ASP A 126 11.54 1.62 45.23
C ASP A 126 12.39 2.91 45.15
N ARG A 127 13.52 2.86 44.43
CA ARG A 127 14.37 4.04 44.19
C ARG A 127 13.94 4.75 42.91
N ALA A 128 13.67 6.05 43.01
CA ALA A 128 13.37 6.89 41.86
C ALA A 128 14.61 7.06 40.96
N GLY A 129 14.44 6.83 39.66
CA GLY A 129 15.43 7.12 38.62
C GLY A 129 15.40 8.56 38.13
N ALA A 130 16.34 8.87 37.25
CA ALA A 130 16.39 10.14 36.55
C ALA A 130 15.17 10.32 35.64
N TRP A 131 14.82 11.59 35.37
CA TRP A 131 13.88 11.94 34.32
C TRP A 131 14.45 11.61 32.94
N SER A 132 13.57 11.25 32.01
CA SER A 132 13.87 11.24 30.57
C SER A 132 14.33 12.63 30.12
N ALA A 133 14.98 12.69 28.95
CA ALA A 133 14.99 13.93 28.18
C ALA A 133 13.55 14.44 27.99
N PRO A 134 13.31 15.77 28.02
CA PRO A 134 12.02 16.32 27.63
C PRO A 134 11.69 15.97 26.18
N ALA A 135 10.40 15.74 25.92
CA ALA A 135 9.84 15.62 24.58
C ALA A 135 8.63 16.56 24.44
N ALA A 136 8.13 16.75 23.22
CA ALA A 136 7.03 17.68 22.98
C ALA A 136 5.96 17.11 22.05
N PHE A 137 4.77 17.69 22.11
CA PHE A 137 3.73 17.52 21.09
C PHE A 137 3.01 18.86 20.87
N GLU A 138 2.40 19.04 19.70
CA GLU A 138 1.63 20.23 19.37
C GLU A 138 0.30 19.86 18.72
N MET A 139 -0.80 20.35 19.30
CA MET A 139 -2.15 20.00 18.85
C MET A 139 -2.48 20.57 17.47
N GLY A 140 -3.40 19.91 16.78
CA GLY A 140 -3.94 20.30 15.49
C GLY A 140 -5.00 21.40 15.55
N LEU A 141 -5.91 21.34 14.59
CA LEU A 141 -7.10 22.19 14.46
C LEU A 141 -8.31 21.34 14.89
N LEU A 142 -8.61 21.34 16.19
CA LEU A 142 -9.51 20.38 16.83
C LEU A 142 -11.00 20.65 16.54
N ASP A 143 -11.36 21.89 16.20
CA ASP A 143 -12.70 22.27 15.76
C ASP A 143 -12.69 22.65 14.26
N PRO A 144 -13.70 22.26 13.45
CA PRO A 144 -13.80 22.71 12.06
C PRO A 144 -13.71 24.25 11.85
N ALA A 145 -14.12 25.04 12.84
CA ALA A 145 -14.02 26.49 12.85
C ALA A 145 -12.58 27.02 13.05
N ASP A 146 -11.64 26.21 13.55
CA ASP A 146 -10.23 26.61 13.71
C ASP A 146 -9.55 26.94 12.37
N TRP A 147 -10.06 26.41 11.27
CA TRP A 147 -9.64 26.77 9.92
C TRP A 147 -10.00 28.22 9.55
N GLY A 148 -11.02 28.80 10.19
CA GLY A 148 -11.56 30.12 9.88
C GLY A 148 -11.97 30.26 8.41
N GLU A 149 -11.68 31.41 7.81
CA GLU A 149 -12.02 31.77 6.42
C GLU A 149 -11.29 30.95 5.34
N ALA A 150 -10.51 29.92 5.70
CA ALA A 150 -9.90 29.02 4.72
C ALA A 150 -10.99 28.28 3.92
N ALA A 151 -11.18 28.69 2.68
CA ALA A 151 -12.01 28.01 1.69
C ALA A 151 -11.22 26.86 1.03
N TRP A 152 -11.94 25.87 0.52
CA TRP A 152 -11.37 24.97 -0.50
C TRP A 152 -11.22 25.74 -1.81
N ILE A 153 -10.03 25.74 -2.40
CA ILE A 153 -9.75 26.40 -3.67
C ILE A 153 -9.14 25.45 -4.69
N GLY A 154 -9.42 25.72 -5.96
CA GLY A 154 -8.85 25.05 -7.12
C GLY A 154 -8.78 26.01 -8.31
N ARG A 155 -8.52 25.49 -9.50
CA ARG A 155 -8.50 26.30 -10.72
C ARG A 155 -9.91 26.54 -11.28
N ASN A 156 -10.06 27.66 -11.95
CA ASN A 156 -11.20 27.93 -12.82
C ASN A 156 -11.04 27.11 -14.11
N LEU A 157 -11.92 26.13 -14.34
CA LEU A 157 -11.84 25.21 -15.47
C LEU A 157 -13.16 25.24 -16.23
N ALA A 158 -13.08 25.46 -17.55
CA ALA A 158 -14.14 25.13 -18.49
C ALA A 158 -14.37 23.60 -18.49
N PRO A 159 -15.48 23.07 -19.06
CA PRO A 159 -15.64 21.63 -19.20
C PRO A 159 -14.42 20.96 -19.87
N PRO A 160 -14.08 19.71 -19.53
CA PRO A 160 -12.96 18.98 -20.14
C PRO A 160 -13.16 18.83 -21.66
N ARG A 161 -12.14 18.29 -22.36
CA ARG A 161 -12.11 18.15 -23.83
C ARG A 161 -13.09 17.09 -24.37
N GLY A 162 -14.39 17.30 -24.14
CA GLY A 162 -15.51 16.52 -24.63
C GLY A 162 -16.71 17.42 -24.96
N TRP A 163 -17.38 17.14 -26.07
CA TRP A 163 -18.11 18.15 -26.84
C TRP A 163 -19.35 17.59 -27.54
N ALA A 164 -20.28 18.48 -27.93
CA ALA A 164 -21.52 18.14 -28.63
C ALA A 164 -21.41 18.35 -30.15
N ASP A 165 -21.24 19.59 -30.62
CA ASP A 165 -21.06 19.91 -32.04
C ASP A 165 -19.59 20.18 -32.38
N GLN A 166 -19.00 19.38 -33.28
CA GLN A 166 -17.58 19.46 -33.64
C GLN A 166 -17.23 18.72 -34.94
N VAL A 167 -16.03 19.01 -35.46
CA VAL A 167 -15.37 18.25 -36.53
C VAL A 167 -14.11 17.61 -35.95
N LEU A 168 -14.02 16.28 -36.03
CA LEU A 168 -12.80 15.50 -35.80
C LEU A 168 -12.16 15.16 -37.14
N THR A 169 -10.89 15.48 -37.34
CA THR A 169 -10.08 15.00 -38.47
C THR A 169 -9.00 14.04 -37.99
N VAL A 170 -8.76 12.97 -38.73
CA VAL A 170 -7.75 11.94 -38.44
C VAL A 170 -6.98 11.63 -39.72
N ASP A 171 -5.69 12.00 -39.76
CA ASP A 171 -4.76 11.56 -40.80
C ASP A 171 -4.20 10.19 -40.39
N PHE A 172 -4.36 9.16 -41.23
CA PHE A 172 -3.94 7.80 -40.90
C PHE A 172 -3.34 7.05 -42.10
N THR A 173 -2.56 6.01 -41.81
CA THR A 173 -2.26 4.92 -42.75
C THR A 173 -2.72 3.61 -42.12
N LEU A 174 -3.61 2.89 -42.80
CA LEU A 174 -4.05 1.55 -42.42
C LEU A 174 -2.94 0.53 -42.70
N LYS A 175 -2.67 -0.39 -41.76
CA LYS A 175 -1.65 -1.44 -41.84
C LYS A 175 -2.24 -2.85 -41.66
N GLY A 176 -3.17 -3.00 -40.72
CA GLY A 176 -4.00 -4.21 -40.52
C GLY A 176 -5.29 -4.16 -41.33
N ARG A 177 -6.28 -4.97 -40.95
CA ARG A 177 -7.56 -5.07 -41.68
C ARG A 177 -8.45 -3.85 -41.48
N PHE A 178 -8.58 -3.37 -40.25
CA PHE A 178 -9.36 -2.18 -39.89
C PHE A 178 -8.86 -1.57 -38.58
N PHE A 179 -9.27 -0.33 -38.30
CA PHE A 179 -9.28 0.22 -36.95
C PHE A 179 -10.59 0.95 -36.70
N ASP A 180 -10.88 1.18 -35.42
CA ASP A 180 -12.09 1.84 -34.96
C ASP A 180 -11.74 3.24 -34.43
N VAL A 181 -12.45 4.27 -34.89
CA VAL A 181 -12.47 5.59 -34.23
C VAL A 181 -13.65 5.63 -33.27
N LEU A 182 -13.36 5.95 -32.00
CA LEU A 182 -14.34 6.12 -30.94
C LEU A 182 -14.68 7.60 -30.83
N LEU A 183 -15.97 7.96 -30.77
CA LEU A 183 -16.43 9.35 -30.85
C LEU A 183 -17.64 9.61 -29.93
N ARG A 184 -17.72 10.80 -29.32
CA ARG A 184 -18.65 11.11 -28.22
C ARG A 184 -18.62 10.03 -27.12
N ALA A 185 -17.40 9.63 -26.75
CA ALA A 185 -17.15 8.51 -25.86
C ALA A 185 -17.19 8.91 -24.37
N ARG A 186 -17.77 8.07 -23.50
CA ARG A 186 -17.92 8.35 -22.05
C ARG A 186 -17.44 7.21 -21.14
N PRO A 187 -16.76 7.52 -20.01
CA PRO A 187 -16.53 6.58 -18.92
C PRO A 187 -17.86 6.03 -18.37
N GLU A 188 -18.18 4.79 -18.69
CA GLU A 188 -19.44 4.15 -18.33
C GLU A 188 -19.25 2.63 -18.22
N GLY A 189 -19.81 2.05 -17.16
CA GLY A 189 -19.43 0.72 -16.72
C GLY A 189 -17.96 0.66 -16.28
N LYS A 190 -17.23 -0.27 -16.89
CA LYS A 190 -15.80 -0.56 -16.64
C LYS A 190 -14.89 -0.16 -17.82
N THR A 191 -15.45 0.58 -18.78
CA THR A 191 -14.85 0.92 -20.07
C THR A 191 -15.25 2.34 -20.50
N TYR A 192 -14.84 2.80 -21.68
CA TYR A 192 -15.51 3.92 -22.35
C TYR A 192 -16.82 3.42 -23.01
N GLY A 193 -17.79 3.04 -22.17
CA GLY A 193 -18.90 2.14 -22.49
C GLY A 193 -20.01 2.72 -23.38
N GLU A 194 -20.05 4.03 -23.55
CA GLU A 194 -20.95 4.73 -24.47
C GLU A 194 -20.13 5.49 -25.51
N ALA A 195 -20.36 5.26 -26.81
CA ALA A 195 -19.68 5.94 -27.92
C ALA A 195 -20.31 5.62 -29.30
N TYR A 196 -20.10 6.47 -30.30
CA TYR A 196 -20.07 6.00 -31.70
C TYR A 196 -18.77 5.25 -31.97
N VAL A 197 -18.86 4.18 -32.75
CA VAL A 197 -17.71 3.41 -33.25
C VAL A 197 -17.75 3.45 -34.75
N LEU A 198 -16.74 4.09 -35.34
CA LEU A 198 -16.57 4.22 -36.78
C LEU A 198 -15.42 3.31 -37.21
N ARG A 199 -15.76 2.11 -37.67
CA ARG A 199 -14.81 1.13 -38.19
C ARG A 199 -14.50 1.42 -39.64
N ILE A 200 -13.22 1.62 -39.96
CA ILE A 200 -12.75 1.87 -41.33
C ILE A 200 -11.67 0.86 -41.72
N GLY A 201 -11.85 0.22 -42.87
CA GLY A 201 -10.97 -0.83 -43.37
C GLY A 201 -11.71 -1.89 -44.18
N GLU A 202 -11.17 -3.10 -44.20
CA GLU A 202 -11.85 -4.29 -44.71
C GLU A 202 -12.90 -4.76 -43.68
N VAL A 203 -14.17 -4.68 -44.03
CA VAL A 203 -15.30 -5.07 -43.18
C VAL A 203 -16.26 -5.93 -44.00
N GLU A 204 -16.72 -7.04 -43.43
CA GLU A 204 -17.61 -8.00 -44.12
C GLU A 204 -17.03 -8.50 -45.47
N GLY A 205 -15.70 -8.40 -45.65
CA GLY A 205 -14.96 -8.81 -46.86
C GLY A 205 -14.69 -7.70 -47.88
N ALA A 206 -15.09 -6.45 -47.63
CA ALA A 206 -14.93 -5.33 -48.56
C ALA A 206 -14.47 -4.02 -47.88
N PRO A 207 -13.74 -3.12 -48.59
CA PRO A 207 -13.42 -1.78 -48.09
C PRO A 207 -14.69 -0.99 -47.77
N SER A 208 -14.94 -0.74 -46.48
CA SER A 208 -16.20 -0.16 -45.99
C SER A 208 -15.97 0.78 -44.80
N LEU A 209 -16.92 1.68 -44.61
CA LEU A 209 -17.19 2.31 -43.32
C LEU A 209 -18.34 1.54 -42.64
N MET A 210 -18.14 1.07 -41.41
CA MET A 210 -19.24 0.56 -40.57
C MET A 210 -19.41 1.50 -39.38
N VAL A 211 -20.62 2.04 -39.22
CA VAL A 211 -21.01 2.88 -38.09
C VAL A 211 -21.83 2.04 -37.10
N GLN A 212 -21.38 2.00 -35.85
CA GLN A 212 -22.03 1.33 -34.74
C GLN A 212 -22.23 2.31 -33.57
N VAL A 213 -23.20 2.06 -32.71
CA VAL A 213 -23.25 2.66 -31.36
C VAL A 213 -22.89 1.59 -30.33
N ARG A 214 -21.98 1.94 -29.43
CA ARG A 214 -21.83 1.32 -28.11
C ARG A 214 -22.91 1.85 -27.17
N GLN A 215 -23.69 0.96 -26.58
CA GLN A 215 -24.52 1.24 -25.42
C GLN A 215 -24.06 0.35 -24.27
N TYR A 216 -23.71 0.95 -23.13
CA TYR A 216 -23.54 0.18 -21.90
C TYR A 216 -24.92 -0.28 -21.42
N PRO A 217 -25.17 -1.59 -21.24
CA PRO A 217 -26.51 -2.09 -20.93
C PRO A 217 -26.92 -1.88 -19.45
N GLY A 218 -26.07 -1.24 -18.64
CA GLY A 218 -26.15 -1.32 -17.19
C GLY A 218 -25.78 -2.72 -16.66
N GLY A 219 -25.71 -2.85 -15.34
CA GLY A 219 -25.42 -4.13 -14.70
C GLY A 219 -23.93 -4.52 -14.76
N ALA A 220 -23.56 -5.60 -14.06
CA ALA A 220 -22.16 -5.96 -13.78
C ALA A 220 -21.34 -6.42 -15.00
N SER A 221 -21.96 -6.43 -16.18
CA SER A 221 -21.36 -6.94 -17.40
C SER A 221 -20.36 -5.94 -17.98
N PRO A 222 -19.12 -6.34 -18.28
CA PRO A 222 -18.21 -5.54 -19.11
C PRO A 222 -18.62 -5.55 -20.60
N GLN A 223 -19.67 -6.30 -20.99
CA GLN A 223 -20.14 -6.36 -22.36
C GLN A 223 -20.96 -5.12 -22.73
N VAL A 224 -20.27 -4.13 -23.29
CA VAL A 224 -20.90 -3.05 -24.06
C VAL A 224 -21.64 -3.65 -25.28
N LYS A 225 -22.90 -3.28 -25.48
CA LYS A 225 -23.67 -3.74 -26.64
C LYS A 225 -23.35 -2.88 -27.86
N LEU A 226 -22.82 -3.50 -28.92
CA LEU A 226 -22.62 -2.87 -30.22
C LEU A 226 -23.87 -3.03 -31.10
N ARG A 227 -24.61 -1.95 -31.34
CA ARG A 227 -25.66 -1.89 -32.35
C ARG A 227 -25.04 -1.39 -33.67
N LYS A 228 -24.88 -2.27 -34.66
CA LYS A 228 -24.59 -1.84 -36.05
C LYS A 228 -25.75 -0.98 -36.53
N LEU A 229 -25.44 0.25 -36.97
CA LEU A 229 -26.41 1.20 -37.52
C LEU A 229 -26.43 1.08 -39.04
N LYS A 230 -25.24 1.08 -39.65
CA LYS A 230 -25.05 1.10 -41.10
C LYS A 230 -23.67 0.51 -41.47
N THR A 231 -23.61 -0.20 -42.59
CA THR A 231 -22.36 -0.48 -43.31
C THR A 231 -22.48 0.16 -44.69
N THR A 232 -21.50 0.97 -45.07
CA THR A 232 -21.47 1.72 -46.32
C THR A 232 -20.17 1.38 -47.04
N PRO A 233 -20.22 0.66 -48.19
CA PRO A 233 -19.04 0.38 -49.00
C PRO A 233 -18.36 1.68 -49.46
N LEU A 234 -17.04 1.69 -49.51
CA LEU A 234 -16.30 2.88 -49.93
C LEU A 234 -16.37 3.05 -51.47
N PRO A 235 -16.45 4.29 -51.98
CA PRO A 235 -16.33 4.57 -53.42
C PRO A 235 -15.07 3.96 -54.02
N ALA A 236 -15.12 3.60 -55.32
CA ALA A 236 -14.04 2.89 -56.01
C ALA A 236 -12.65 3.56 -55.94
N ALA A 237 -12.58 4.89 -55.75
CA ALA A 237 -11.34 5.64 -55.50
C ALA A 237 -10.60 5.24 -54.19
N PHE A 238 -11.27 4.49 -53.32
CA PHE A 238 -10.79 3.99 -52.03
C PHE A 238 -10.80 2.46 -51.94
N ALA A 239 -10.90 1.76 -53.09
CA ALA A 239 -10.88 0.29 -53.16
C ALA A 239 -9.61 -0.36 -52.55
N THR A 240 -8.54 0.43 -52.37
CA THR A 240 -7.37 0.07 -51.57
C THR A 240 -7.12 1.14 -50.51
N LEU A 241 -7.21 0.77 -49.22
CA LEU A 241 -6.84 1.62 -48.08
C LEU A 241 -5.45 1.29 -47.50
N ALA A 242 -5.07 0.01 -47.53
CA ALA A 242 -3.87 -0.47 -46.85
C ALA A 242 -2.59 0.17 -47.44
N GLY A 243 -1.69 0.62 -46.55
CA GLY A 243 -0.43 1.25 -46.91
C GLY A 243 -0.53 2.68 -47.46
N GLN A 244 -1.74 3.25 -47.60
CA GLN A 244 -1.95 4.59 -48.13
C GLN A 244 -2.30 5.58 -47.00
N ARG A 245 -1.72 6.79 -47.05
CA ARG A 245 -2.09 7.89 -46.16
C ARG A 245 -3.41 8.51 -46.62
N ARG A 246 -4.37 8.60 -45.71
CA ARG A 246 -5.74 9.09 -45.93
C ARG A 246 -6.17 10.03 -44.80
N ARG A 247 -7.13 10.93 -45.07
CA ARG A 247 -7.74 11.83 -44.09
C ARG A 247 -9.20 11.46 -43.88
N LEU A 248 -9.53 10.90 -42.73
CA LEU A 248 -10.91 10.78 -42.27
C LEU A 248 -11.33 12.11 -41.65
N ALA A 249 -12.54 12.58 -41.94
CA ALA A 249 -13.15 13.71 -41.25
C ALA A 249 -14.59 13.37 -40.84
N ILE A 250 -14.90 13.54 -39.56
CA ILE A 250 -16.18 13.21 -38.95
C ILE A 250 -16.77 14.48 -38.34
N THR A 251 -17.87 14.96 -38.92
CA THR A 251 -18.63 16.10 -38.43
C THR A 251 -19.84 15.60 -37.68
N ALA A 252 -19.98 15.92 -36.39
CA ALA A 252 -21.21 15.67 -35.65
C ALA A 252 -21.87 17.02 -35.29
N LYS A 253 -23.15 17.16 -35.63
CA LYS A 253 -23.95 18.37 -35.43
C LYS A 253 -25.36 17.99 -34.98
N GLY A 254 -25.67 18.19 -33.71
CA GLY A 254 -26.85 17.62 -33.07
C GLY A 254 -26.85 16.09 -33.23
N ALA A 255 -27.92 15.56 -33.82
CA ALA A 255 -28.06 14.14 -34.15
C ALA A 255 -27.41 13.73 -35.50
N THR A 256 -27.02 14.68 -36.35
CA THR A 256 -26.46 14.38 -37.67
C THR A 256 -24.96 14.11 -37.56
N LEU A 257 -24.54 12.91 -37.96
CA LEU A 257 -23.16 12.48 -38.08
C LEU A 257 -22.81 12.28 -39.55
N SER A 258 -21.92 13.13 -40.09
CA SER A 258 -21.44 13.05 -41.48
C SER A 258 -19.96 12.67 -41.52
N VAL A 259 -19.61 11.71 -42.37
CA VAL A 259 -18.29 11.08 -42.43
C VAL A 259 -17.75 11.19 -43.84
N SER A 260 -16.53 11.71 -43.98
CA SER A 260 -15.85 11.87 -45.26
C SER A 260 -14.43 11.33 -45.22
N LEU A 261 -13.93 10.88 -46.38
CA LEU A 261 -12.58 10.38 -46.59
C LEU A 261 -11.95 11.17 -47.75
N ASP A 262 -10.81 11.79 -47.50
CA ASP A 262 -10.12 12.71 -48.43
C ASP A 262 -11.05 13.80 -49.02
N GLY A 263 -12.04 14.24 -48.24
CA GLY A 263 -13.05 15.24 -48.62
C GLY A 263 -14.27 14.68 -49.36
N VAL A 264 -14.27 13.41 -49.77
CA VAL A 264 -15.45 12.73 -50.33
C VAL A 264 -16.35 12.27 -49.18
N VAL A 265 -17.59 12.76 -49.12
CA VAL A 265 -18.58 12.26 -48.15
C VAL A 265 -18.86 10.79 -48.45
N ILE A 266 -18.57 9.92 -47.47
CA ILE A 266 -18.82 8.49 -47.51
C ILE A 266 -20.22 8.20 -47.01
N ASP A 267 -20.63 8.84 -45.91
CA ASP A 267 -21.89 8.57 -45.25
C ASP A 267 -22.43 9.78 -44.49
N THR A 268 -23.74 9.81 -44.25
CA THR A 268 -24.40 10.70 -43.30
C THR A 268 -25.55 9.93 -42.65
N LEU A 269 -25.65 10.06 -41.33
CA LEU A 269 -26.57 9.34 -40.46
C LEU A 269 -27.18 10.31 -39.45
N ASP A 270 -28.49 10.24 -39.23
CA ASP A 270 -29.16 10.89 -38.12
C ASP A 270 -29.41 9.88 -36.99
N ASP A 271 -28.65 9.99 -35.90
CA ASP A 271 -28.77 9.19 -34.69
C ASP A 271 -28.41 10.08 -33.48
N ALA A 272 -29.27 10.11 -32.46
CA ALA A 272 -29.09 10.97 -31.28
C ALA A 272 -28.56 10.21 -30.04
N THR A 273 -28.14 8.94 -30.21
CA THR A 273 -27.84 8.04 -29.07
C THR A 273 -26.61 8.47 -28.28
N GLN A 274 -25.66 9.18 -28.89
CA GLN A 274 -24.53 9.78 -28.19
C GLN A 274 -24.51 11.29 -28.47
N ALA A 275 -24.70 12.11 -27.44
CA ALA A 275 -24.81 13.56 -27.56
C ALA A 275 -23.51 14.31 -27.25
N GLU A 276 -22.65 13.75 -26.38
CA GLU A 276 -21.45 14.43 -25.88
C GLU A 276 -20.40 13.45 -25.34
N GLY A 277 -19.11 13.75 -25.47
CA GLY A 277 -18.03 12.93 -24.90
C GLY A 277 -16.65 13.21 -25.51
N THR A 278 -15.65 12.41 -25.15
CA THR A 278 -14.30 12.44 -25.74
C THR A 278 -14.23 11.64 -27.05
N PHE A 279 -13.03 11.40 -27.58
CA PHE A 279 -12.78 10.55 -28.74
C PHE A 279 -11.48 9.76 -28.57
N GLY A 280 -11.26 8.76 -29.41
CA GLY A 280 -10.09 7.89 -29.35
C GLY A 280 -10.06 6.83 -30.42
N PHE A 281 -9.27 5.78 -30.20
CA PHE A 281 -9.00 4.71 -31.15
C PHE A 281 -9.06 3.34 -30.48
N LEU A 282 -9.48 2.32 -31.22
CA LEU A 282 -9.38 0.91 -30.83
C LEU A 282 -8.93 0.08 -32.04
N ALA A 283 -8.14 -0.96 -31.81
CA ALA A 283 -7.94 -2.04 -32.77
C ALA A 283 -7.73 -3.39 -32.05
N PRO A 284 -8.28 -4.50 -32.59
CA PRO A 284 -8.01 -5.85 -32.07
C PRO A 284 -6.67 -6.42 -32.60
N GLU A 285 -6.17 -5.88 -33.71
CA GLU A 285 -4.89 -6.25 -34.32
C GLU A 285 -3.78 -5.30 -33.85
N ALA A 286 -2.62 -5.83 -33.47
CA ALA A 286 -1.49 -5.02 -33.01
C ALA A 286 -0.91 -4.18 -34.17
N GLY A 287 -0.77 -2.87 -33.98
CA GLY A 287 -0.23 -1.98 -35.01
C GLY A 287 -1.16 -1.76 -36.21
N ALA A 288 -2.47 -1.98 -36.07
CA ALA A 288 -3.43 -1.95 -37.18
C ALA A 288 -3.47 -0.64 -37.99
N ALA A 289 -3.12 0.49 -37.37
CA ALA A 289 -3.00 1.78 -38.05
C ALA A 289 -1.92 2.66 -37.40
N VAL A 290 -1.34 3.55 -38.20
CA VAL A 290 -0.52 4.68 -37.73
C VAL A 290 -1.33 5.95 -37.95
N ILE A 291 -1.53 6.75 -36.90
CA ILE A 291 -2.20 8.05 -36.96
C ILE A 291 -1.13 9.14 -37.08
N HIS A 292 -1.06 9.81 -38.23
CA HIS A 292 -0.10 10.87 -38.52
C HIS A 292 -0.50 12.23 -37.93
N GLY A 293 -1.77 12.40 -37.58
CA GLY A 293 -2.26 13.63 -36.98
C GLY A 293 -3.75 13.57 -36.67
N VAL A 294 -4.15 14.41 -35.72
CA VAL A 294 -5.52 14.54 -35.24
C VAL A 294 -5.83 16.02 -35.09
N GLY A 295 -6.97 16.46 -35.62
CA GLY A 295 -7.48 17.82 -35.49
C GLY A 295 -8.91 17.82 -34.95
N LEU A 296 -9.26 18.83 -34.16
CA LEU A 296 -10.54 18.95 -33.48
C LEU A 296 -10.99 20.40 -33.47
N THR A 297 -12.12 20.70 -34.11
CA THR A 297 -12.68 22.05 -34.21
C THR A 297 -14.12 22.05 -33.76
N ALA A 298 -14.43 22.83 -32.72
CA ALA A 298 -15.76 23.03 -32.15
C ALA A 298 -16.10 24.53 -32.12
N PRO A 299 -17.38 24.94 -32.20
CA PRO A 299 -17.77 26.34 -32.34
C PRO A 299 -17.75 27.12 -31.01
N ASP A 300 -17.63 26.44 -29.87
CA ASP A 300 -17.83 26.97 -28.52
C ASP A 300 -16.56 26.99 -27.65
N ARG A 301 -15.41 26.50 -28.18
CA ARG A 301 -14.18 26.28 -27.40
C ARG A 301 -12.91 26.29 -28.29
N PRO A 302 -11.71 26.47 -27.71
CA PRO A 302 -10.46 26.30 -28.43
C PRO A 302 -10.34 24.90 -29.06
N GLY A 303 -9.82 24.84 -30.29
CA GLY A 303 -9.54 23.59 -30.97
C GLY A 303 -8.36 22.82 -30.37
N PHE A 304 -8.17 21.59 -30.84
CA PHE A 304 -7.03 20.73 -30.50
C PHE A 304 -6.42 20.17 -31.78
N GLU A 305 -5.10 20.25 -31.93
CA GLU A 305 -4.35 19.56 -32.98
C GLU A 305 -3.15 18.83 -32.36
N THR A 306 -2.83 17.65 -32.89
CA THR A 306 -1.52 17.02 -32.69
C THR A 306 -1.08 16.32 -33.98
N ARG A 307 0.23 16.23 -34.18
CA ARG A 307 0.89 15.51 -35.28
C ARG A 307 1.89 14.47 -34.79
N PHE A 308 1.96 14.28 -33.46
CA PHE A 308 2.92 13.40 -32.77
C PHE A 308 4.41 13.72 -33.04
N GLU A 309 4.69 14.86 -33.67
CA GLU A 309 6.02 15.42 -33.91
C GLU A 309 6.81 15.52 -32.59
N GLY A 310 8.10 15.17 -32.62
CA GLY A 310 8.96 15.09 -31.43
C GLY A 310 8.75 13.84 -30.55
N GLY A 311 7.67 13.08 -30.77
CA GLY A 311 7.27 11.92 -29.97
C GLY A 311 6.15 12.19 -28.97
N ASP A 312 5.48 13.35 -29.03
CA ASP A 312 4.38 13.65 -28.11
C ASP A 312 3.18 12.72 -28.33
N ASN A 313 2.60 12.20 -27.26
CA ASN A 313 1.35 11.44 -27.29
C ASN A 313 0.39 11.95 -26.20
N PRO A 314 -0.71 12.64 -26.57
CA PRO A 314 -1.73 13.11 -25.64
C PRO A 314 -2.81 12.07 -25.27
N PHE A 315 -2.77 10.85 -25.81
CA PHE A 315 -3.75 9.79 -25.56
C PHE A 315 -3.32 8.83 -24.42
N THR A 316 -4.29 8.15 -23.80
CA THR A 316 -4.14 7.16 -22.72
C THR A 316 -3.40 5.87 -23.12
N GLY A 317 -2.88 5.79 -24.34
CA GLY A 317 -2.12 4.64 -24.84
C GLY A 317 -1.58 4.83 -26.25
N GLY A 318 -1.00 3.77 -26.81
CA GLY A 318 -0.35 3.78 -28.12
C GLY A 318 1.09 4.34 -28.07
N ASP A 319 1.89 3.95 -29.07
CA ASP A 319 3.33 4.22 -29.10
C ASP A 319 3.67 5.25 -30.20
N PRO A 320 4.22 6.43 -29.87
CA PRO A 320 4.54 7.48 -30.83
C PRO A 320 5.87 7.20 -31.56
N GLY A 321 5.80 6.98 -32.87
CA GLY A 321 6.95 6.80 -33.76
C GLY A 321 7.18 8.00 -34.70
N PRO A 322 8.22 7.96 -35.55
CA PRO A 322 8.55 9.05 -36.48
C PRO A 322 7.42 9.40 -37.47
N ASP A 323 6.62 8.41 -37.84
CA ASP A 323 5.49 8.56 -38.77
C ASP A 323 4.18 8.96 -38.05
N GLY A 324 4.10 8.91 -36.72
CA GLY A 324 2.88 9.13 -35.95
C GLY A 324 2.61 8.10 -34.86
N LEU A 325 1.40 8.13 -34.29
CA LEU A 325 0.96 7.24 -33.21
C LEU A 325 0.56 5.85 -33.75
N THR A 326 1.22 4.79 -33.27
CA THR A 326 0.85 3.42 -33.60
C THR A 326 -0.25 2.91 -32.66
N ILE A 327 -1.41 2.59 -33.23
CA ILE A 327 -2.59 2.09 -32.49
C ILE A 327 -2.41 0.61 -32.13
N ALA A 328 -2.91 0.21 -30.95
CA ALA A 328 -2.78 -1.16 -30.41
C ALA A 328 -1.33 -1.67 -30.30
N ALA A 329 -0.35 -0.77 -30.17
CA ALA A 329 1.05 -1.12 -29.94
C ALA A 329 1.22 -1.87 -28.60
N GLY A 330 1.46 -3.18 -28.65
CA GLY A 330 1.70 -4.03 -27.47
C GLY A 330 0.50 -4.33 -26.57
N VAL A 331 -0.63 -3.61 -26.73
CA VAL A 331 -1.88 -3.78 -25.97
C VAL A 331 -3.12 -3.72 -26.89
N PRO A 332 -3.39 -4.77 -27.70
CA PRO A 332 -4.57 -4.81 -28.56
C PRO A 332 -5.87 -5.01 -27.79
N GLY A 333 -6.99 -4.58 -28.37
CA GLY A 333 -8.31 -4.73 -27.74
C GLY A 333 -8.58 -3.76 -26.58
N LYS A 334 -7.81 -2.67 -26.45
CA LYS A 334 -7.97 -1.62 -25.44
C LYS A 334 -8.19 -0.26 -26.07
N ASP A 335 -9.04 0.55 -25.43
CA ASP A 335 -9.40 1.89 -25.88
C ASP A 335 -8.27 2.91 -25.61
N ILE A 336 -7.85 3.62 -26.65
CA ILE A 336 -6.80 4.65 -26.61
C ILE A 336 -7.49 6.01 -26.76
N MET A 337 -7.74 6.67 -25.63
CA MET A 337 -8.64 7.83 -25.54
C MET A 337 -7.88 9.14 -25.30
N LEU A 338 -8.43 10.27 -25.75
CA LEU A 338 -8.00 11.57 -25.25
C LEU A 338 -8.57 11.73 -23.81
N PRO A 339 -7.73 11.96 -22.78
CA PRO A 339 -8.19 12.04 -21.40
C PRO A 339 -9.24 13.14 -21.18
N LEU A 340 -10.29 12.82 -20.41
CA LEU A 340 -11.25 13.80 -19.87
C LEU A 340 -10.70 14.45 -18.60
N ALA A 341 -9.48 14.98 -18.69
CA ALA A 341 -8.74 15.57 -17.59
C ALA A 341 -8.22 16.96 -17.96
N HIS A 342 -8.09 17.82 -16.95
CA HIS A 342 -7.34 19.07 -17.01
C HIS A 342 -5.92 18.87 -16.42
N PRO A 343 -4.93 19.68 -16.84
CA PRO A 343 -3.61 19.71 -16.21
C PRO A 343 -3.69 19.94 -14.70
N ALA A 344 -2.67 19.46 -13.97
CA ALA A 344 -2.48 19.75 -12.56
C ALA A 344 -2.48 21.27 -12.34
N PRO A 345 -3.42 21.85 -11.58
CA PRO A 345 -3.46 23.30 -11.43
C PRO A 345 -2.32 23.78 -10.53
N LEU A 346 -1.67 24.87 -10.97
CA LEU A 346 -0.76 25.64 -10.13
C LEU A 346 -1.57 26.65 -9.32
N LEU A 347 -1.28 26.80 -8.03
CA LEU A 347 -1.86 27.82 -7.16
C LEU A 347 -0.76 28.52 -6.37
N ARG A 348 -0.77 29.86 -6.34
CA ARG A 348 0.19 30.66 -5.56
C ARG A 348 -0.46 31.83 -4.83
N ARG A 349 0.19 32.27 -3.76
CA ARG A 349 -0.14 33.52 -3.05
C ARG A 349 1.10 34.17 -2.49
N GLY A 350 1.35 35.41 -2.91
CA GLY A 350 2.32 36.29 -2.27
C GLY A 350 1.76 36.93 -1.01
N PHE A 351 2.61 37.16 -0.02
CA PHE A 351 2.30 37.86 1.23
C PHE A 351 3.55 38.53 1.81
N GLU A 352 3.37 39.66 2.49
CA GLU A 352 4.46 40.36 3.20
C GLU A 352 4.52 39.93 4.66
N VAL A 353 5.72 39.91 5.26
CA VAL A 353 5.94 39.71 6.69
C VAL A 353 6.92 40.78 7.18
N ALA A 354 6.51 41.62 8.13
CA ALA A 354 7.39 42.64 8.73
C ALA A 354 8.12 42.07 9.94
N GLY A 355 9.42 42.32 10.09
CA GLY A 355 10.21 41.88 11.24
C GLY A 355 10.42 40.35 11.35
N LEU A 356 10.93 39.93 12.51
CA LEU A 356 11.36 38.55 12.75
C LEU A 356 10.20 37.62 13.12
N VAL A 357 10.18 36.43 12.51
CA VAL A 357 9.25 35.34 12.84
C VAL A 357 9.78 34.54 14.03
N ALA A 358 8.94 34.34 15.05
CA ALA A 358 9.26 33.51 16.23
C ALA A 358 8.75 32.07 16.08
N ARG A 359 7.60 31.86 15.41
CA ARG A 359 7.03 30.54 15.08
C ARG A 359 6.13 30.66 13.86
N ALA A 360 6.17 29.71 12.93
CA ALA A 360 5.16 29.57 11.90
C ALA A 360 4.65 28.12 11.76
N ARG A 361 3.35 27.99 11.49
CA ARG A 361 2.64 26.70 11.32
C ARG A 361 1.82 26.73 10.06
N LEU A 362 2.05 25.77 9.17
CA LEU A 362 1.23 25.56 7.99
C LEU A 362 0.38 24.30 8.17
N TYR A 363 -0.93 24.45 8.07
CA TYR A 363 -1.91 23.36 8.02
C TYR A 363 -2.42 23.22 6.58
N VAL A 364 -2.36 22.01 6.01
CA VAL A 364 -2.74 21.74 4.61
C VAL A 364 -3.60 20.49 4.48
N ALA A 365 -4.63 20.57 3.64
CA ALA A 365 -5.43 19.44 3.20
C ALA A 365 -5.64 19.50 1.68
N ALA A 366 -5.78 18.33 1.04
CA ALA A 366 -6.03 18.21 -0.39
C ALA A 366 -7.20 17.26 -0.68
N GLY A 367 -8.06 17.66 -1.62
CA GLY A 367 -8.84 16.72 -2.43
C GLY A 367 -7.93 16.30 -3.57
N GLY A 368 -7.32 15.13 -3.41
CA GLY A 368 -6.22 14.66 -4.25
C GLY A 368 -4.88 14.82 -3.53
N TRP A 369 -3.83 15.16 -4.27
CA TRP A 369 -2.47 15.32 -3.76
C TRP A 369 -1.93 16.73 -4.09
N ALA A 370 -0.94 17.20 -3.33
CA ALA A 370 -0.50 18.59 -3.42
C ALA A 370 0.99 18.76 -3.11
N ASP A 371 1.76 19.23 -4.10
CA ASP A 371 3.19 19.50 -3.95
C ASP A 371 3.43 20.91 -3.42
N PHE A 372 3.36 21.06 -2.09
CA PHE A 372 3.51 22.34 -1.41
C PHE A 372 4.96 22.84 -1.34
N SER A 373 5.11 24.14 -1.55
CA SER A 373 6.38 24.86 -1.44
C SER A 373 6.19 26.27 -0.87
N LEU A 374 7.13 26.73 -0.05
CA LEU A 374 7.20 28.11 0.43
C LEU A 374 8.57 28.69 0.09
N ASN A 375 8.59 29.86 -0.56
CA ASN A 375 9.80 30.51 -1.09
C ASN A 375 10.67 29.56 -1.94
N GLY A 376 10.03 28.75 -2.80
CA GLY A 376 10.67 27.76 -3.66
C GLY A 376 11.17 26.49 -2.95
N ARG A 377 11.05 26.39 -1.61
CA ARG A 377 11.46 25.21 -0.83
C ARG A 377 10.26 24.31 -0.56
N ALA A 378 10.38 23.03 -0.88
CA ALA A 378 9.32 22.03 -0.65
C ALA A 378 8.98 21.89 0.85
N ILE A 379 7.73 21.52 1.15
CA ILE A 379 7.21 21.37 2.51
C ILE A 379 6.79 19.91 2.75
N GLY A 380 7.08 19.40 3.96
CA GLY A 380 6.69 18.05 4.36
C GLY A 380 7.46 16.96 3.62
N ALA A 381 6.79 15.83 3.35
CA ALA A 381 7.38 14.66 2.72
C ALA A 381 6.95 14.49 1.24
N GLY A 382 6.51 15.58 0.59
CA GLY A 382 6.02 15.56 -0.79
C GLY A 382 4.52 15.22 -0.93
N PRO A 383 3.99 15.23 -2.17
CA PRO A 383 2.55 15.23 -2.44
C PRO A 383 1.80 13.97 -2.01
N LEU A 384 2.47 12.82 -1.95
CA LEU A 384 1.87 11.53 -1.57
C LEU A 384 1.66 11.39 -0.05
N ALA A 385 2.22 12.29 0.76
CA ALA A 385 2.43 12.09 2.20
C ALA A 385 1.16 11.81 3.01
N THR A 386 0.01 12.37 2.62
CA THR A 386 -1.30 12.18 3.28
C THR A 386 -2.03 10.90 2.85
N GLY A 387 -1.50 10.13 1.90
CA GLY A 387 -2.06 8.85 1.49
C GLY A 387 -3.41 8.95 0.77
N TRP A 388 -4.34 8.07 1.14
CA TRP A 388 -5.68 7.90 0.54
C TRP A 388 -6.70 7.55 1.64
N THR A 389 -7.89 8.14 1.58
CA THR A 389 -9.06 7.86 2.42
C THR A 389 -10.35 7.89 1.58
N ALA A 390 -11.48 7.46 2.13
CA ALA A 390 -12.78 7.75 1.52
C ALA A 390 -13.12 9.24 1.70
N TYR A 391 -12.81 10.07 0.69
CA TYR A 391 -12.86 11.53 0.79
C TYR A 391 -14.26 12.14 1.03
N ASP A 392 -15.33 11.35 0.94
CA ASP A 392 -16.68 11.73 1.36
C ASP A 392 -16.94 11.50 2.86
N LYS A 393 -16.14 10.66 3.52
CA LYS A 393 -16.18 10.38 4.96
C LYS A 393 -15.09 11.11 5.73
N ARG A 394 -13.86 11.13 5.21
CA ARG A 394 -12.68 11.71 5.86
C ARG A 394 -11.67 12.24 4.84
N VAL A 395 -11.09 13.40 5.14
CA VAL A 395 -9.91 13.93 4.45
C VAL A 395 -8.80 14.16 5.47
N LEU A 396 -7.60 13.71 5.14
CA LEU A 396 -6.44 13.91 6.00
C LEU A 396 -5.78 15.27 5.74
N TYR A 397 -5.41 15.96 6.82
CA TYR A 397 -4.63 17.20 6.78
C TYR A 397 -3.29 17.01 7.50
N ALA A 398 -2.25 17.68 7.01
CA ALA A 398 -0.93 17.68 7.63
C ALA A 398 -0.63 19.04 8.27
N ALA A 399 0.18 19.05 9.32
CA ALA A 399 0.70 20.25 9.97
C ALA A 399 2.23 20.27 9.88
N HIS A 400 2.79 21.43 9.56
CA HIS A 400 4.22 21.61 9.31
C HIS A 400 4.77 22.80 10.09
N ASP A 401 5.94 22.63 10.70
CA ASP A 401 6.77 23.75 11.10
C ASP A 401 7.40 24.36 9.84
N VAL A 402 7.08 25.61 9.55
CA VAL A 402 7.63 26.37 8.42
C VAL A 402 8.40 27.61 8.87
N THR A 403 8.72 27.70 10.17
CA THR A 403 9.37 28.87 10.80
C THR A 403 10.66 29.26 10.07
N ALA A 404 11.51 28.27 9.75
CA ALA A 404 12.80 28.46 9.07
C ALA A 404 12.71 28.57 7.52
N LEU A 405 11.50 28.72 6.96
CA LEU A 405 11.27 28.93 5.53
C LEU A 405 10.82 30.36 5.20
N ILE A 406 10.26 31.08 6.18
CA ILE A 406 9.75 32.44 6.05
C ILE A 406 10.85 33.46 6.34
N GLY A 407 10.97 34.48 5.49
CA GLY A 407 11.86 35.64 5.70
C GLY A 407 11.07 36.92 5.97
N GLU A 408 11.78 38.02 6.27
CA GLU A 408 11.21 39.37 6.26
C GLU A 408 10.94 39.84 4.83
N GLY A 409 9.89 40.64 4.63
CA GLY A 409 9.41 41.11 3.33
C GLY A 409 8.56 40.08 2.57
N ARG A 410 8.74 40.03 1.25
CA ARG A 410 7.84 39.30 0.34
C ARG A 410 8.12 37.81 0.33
N ASN A 411 7.14 37.05 0.79
CA ASN A 411 7.11 35.60 0.79
C ASN A 411 6.08 35.07 -0.22
N VAL A 412 6.22 33.81 -0.66
CA VAL A 412 5.25 33.12 -1.53
C VAL A 412 5.00 31.71 -1.00
N LEU A 413 3.73 31.37 -0.81
CA LEU A 413 3.26 29.98 -0.64
C LEU A 413 2.66 29.51 -1.98
N ALA A 414 3.03 28.31 -2.43
CA ALA A 414 2.70 27.80 -3.75
C ALA A 414 2.51 26.26 -3.74
N ALA A 415 1.58 25.76 -4.54
CA ALA A 415 1.28 24.33 -4.67
C ALA A 415 0.86 23.97 -6.10
N GLU A 416 1.24 22.77 -6.55
CA GLU A 416 0.69 22.09 -7.73
C GLU A 416 -0.15 20.91 -7.25
N LEU A 417 -1.34 20.70 -7.84
CA LEU A 417 -2.29 19.69 -7.35
C LEU A 417 -2.50 18.53 -8.34
N GLY A 418 -2.38 17.29 -7.85
CA GLY A 418 -2.69 16.08 -8.60
C GLY A 418 -4.01 15.44 -8.18
N ARG A 419 -4.55 14.59 -9.06
CA ARG A 419 -5.82 13.87 -8.87
C ARG A 419 -5.69 12.73 -7.86
N GLY A 420 -4.63 11.94 -7.97
CA GLY A 420 -4.46 10.72 -7.17
C GLY A 420 -5.74 9.87 -7.12
N TRP A 421 -6.14 9.45 -5.92
CA TRP A 421 -7.39 8.71 -5.68
C TRP A 421 -8.67 9.57 -5.57
N TYR A 422 -8.55 10.91 -5.59
CA TYR A 422 -9.69 11.82 -5.49
C TYR A 422 -10.31 12.15 -6.86
N GLY A 423 -9.49 12.18 -7.92
CA GLY A 423 -9.90 12.62 -9.26
C GLY A 423 -9.68 11.56 -10.35
N VAL A 424 -9.77 10.27 -10.03
CA VAL A 424 -9.52 9.15 -10.97
C VAL A 424 -10.41 9.27 -12.22
N THR A 425 -9.81 9.29 -13.40
CA THR A 425 -10.51 9.44 -14.68
C THR A 425 -10.70 8.13 -15.47
N GLU A 426 -9.96 7.08 -15.13
CA GLU A 426 -9.91 5.85 -15.93
C GLU A 426 -11.03 4.87 -15.56
N PRO A 427 -11.79 4.34 -16.52
CA PRO A 427 -12.68 3.22 -16.29
C PRO A 427 -11.93 2.00 -15.72
N ASN A 428 -12.52 1.40 -14.68
CA ASN A 428 -11.88 0.34 -13.89
C ASN A 428 -12.92 -0.59 -13.24
N GLU A 429 -12.50 -1.82 -12.94
CA GLU A 429 -13.29 -2.92 -12.36
C GLU A 429 -14.07 -2.54 -11.07
N TRP A 430 -13.53 -1.62 -10.26
CA TRP A 430 -14.07 -1.20 -8.96
C TRP A 430 -14.76 0.18 -8.98
N TYR A 431 -14.97 0.75 -10.18
CA TYR A 431 -15.71 1.99 -10.41
C TYR A 431 -15.19 3.24 -9.66
N PHE A 432 -13.90 3.33 -9.31
CA PHE A 432 -13.36 4.51 -8.60
C PHE A 432 -13.54 5.84 -9.36
N HIS A 433 -13.60 5.79 -10.69
CA HIS A 433 -13.90 6.96 -11.53
C HIS A 433 -15.32 7.51 -11.36
N LYS A 434 -16.20 6.76 -10.66
CA LYS A 434 -17.58 7.15 -10.30
C LYS A 434 -17.78 7.38 -8.81
N ALA A 435 -16.72 7.40 -8.00
CA ALA A 435 -16.86 7.56 -6.56
C ALA A 435 -17.58 8.88 -6.18
N PRO A 436 -18.34 8.93 -5.07
CA PRO A 436 -19.16 10.10 -4.71
C PRO A 436 -18.31 11.34 -4.37
N TRP A 437 -17.01 11.15 -4.13
CA TRP A 437 -16.04 12.22 -3.93
C TRP A 437 -15.40 12.75 -5.23
N THR A 438 -15.55 12.06 -6.37
CA THR A 438 -14.77 12.35 -7.59
C THR A 438 -14.98 13.78 -8.09
N ALA A 439 -13.89 14.54 -8.14
CA ALA A 439 -13.87 15.94 -8.58
C ALA A 439 -12.46 16.38 -9.05
N GLU A 440 -12.37 17.60 -9.57
CA GLU A 440 -11.10 18.24 -9.91
C GLU A 440 -10.27 18.54 -8.65
N PRO A 441 -8.92 18.50 -8.72
CA PRO A 441 -8.04 18.72 -7.58
C PRO A 441 -8.28 20.06 -6.85
N ALA A 442 -8.32 20.02 -5.53
CA ALA A 442 -8.58 21.18 -4.68
C ALA A 442 -7.73 21.14 -3.40
N MET A 443 -7.42 22.30 -2.83
CA MET A 443 -6.70 22.40 -1.56
C MET A 443 -7.36 23.35 -0.56
N ARG A 444 -7.12 23.11 0.73
CA ARG A 444 -7.43 24.00 1.84
C ARG A 444 -6.16 24.19 2.65
N ALA A 445 -5.72 25.43 2.86
CA ALA A 445 -4.51 25.70 3.63
C ALA A 445 -4.68 26.92 4.55
N ARG A 446 -3.99 26.85 5.70
CA ARG A 446 -3.93 27.90 6.71
C ARG A 446 -2.50 28.00 7.25
N LEU A 447 -1.88 29.16 7.02
CA LEU A 447 -0.57 29.52 7.54
C LEU A 447 -0.75 30.52 8.69
N GLU A 448 -0.24 30.18 9.86
CA GLU A 448 -0.19 31.07 11.03
C GLU A 448 1.25 31.44 11.33
N ILE A 449 1.53 32.72 11.49
CA ILE A 449 2.86 33.29 11.72
C ILE A 449 2.79 34.12 13.00
N VAL A 450 3.53 33.70 14.02
CA VAL A 450 3.75 34.46 15.25
C VAL A 450 5.08 35.19 15.14
N ARG A 451 5.04 36.51 15.23
CA ARG A 451 6.22 37.38 15.19
C ARG A 451 6.91 37.47 16.55
N ALA A 452 8.14 38.00 16.57
CA ALA A 452 8.92 38.22 17.78
C ALA A 452 8.35 39.30 18.73
N ASP A 453 7.48 40.19 18.22
CA ASP A 453 6.70 41.15 19.02
C ASP A 453 5.41 40.53 19.60
N GLY A 454 5.06 39.30 19.21
CA GLY A 454 3.84 38.60 19.62
C GLY A 454 2.64 38.79 18.70
N GLU A 455 2.73 39.59 17.63
CA GLU A 455 1.64 39.70 16.65
C GLU A 455 1.43 38.38 15.88
N VAL A 456 0.18 38.05 15.59
CA VAL A 456 -0.20 36.84 14.86
C VAL A 456 -0.80 37.22 13.51
N GLN A 457 -0.05 36.94 12.44
CA GLN A 457 -0.51 37.06 11.07
C GLN A 457 -1.05 35.71 10.59
N VAL A 458 -2.20 35.71 9.91
CA VAL A 458 -2.83 34.50 9.36
C VAL A 458 -3.06 34.68 7.87
N LEU A 459 -2.63 33.69 7.07
CA LEU A 459 -2.90 33.58 5.64
C LEU A 459 -3.72 32.32 5.38
N VAL A 460 -4.79 32.43 4.59
CA VAL A 460 -5.70 31.31 4.28
C VAL A 460 -5.91 31.14 2.78
N THR A 461 -6.36 29.96 2.35
CA THR A 461 -6.86 29.73 0.99
C THR A 461 -8.19 30.43 0.75
N ASN A 462 -8.24 31.32 -0.23
CA ASN A 462 -9.43 32.08 -0.63
C ASN A 462 -9.21 32.65 -2.07
N PRO A 463 -10.20 33.31 -2.69
CA PRO A 463 -10.07 33.86 -4.06
C PRO A 463 -9.00 34.95 -4.28
N SER A 464 -8.24 35.36 -3.24
CA SER A 464 -7.07 36.23 -3.42
C SER A 464 -5.82 35.48 -3.86
N TRP A 465 -5.86 34.15 -3.87
CA TRP A 465 -4.86 33.29 -4.52
C TRP A 465 -4.96 33.39 -6.04
N LYS A 466 -3.85 33.10 -6.72
CA LYS A 466 -3.74 33.06 -8.18
C LYS A 466 -3.61 31.62 -8.66
N SER A 467 -4.11 31.31 -9.86
CA SER A 467 -4.02 29.98 -10.49
C SER A 467 -3.69 30.01 -11.98
N ALA A 468 -3.02 28.95 -12.44
CA ALA A 468 -2.67 28.67 -13.84
C ALA A 468 -2.72 27.16 -14.12
N ASP A 469 -2.73 26.75 -15.38
CA ASP A 469 -2.50 25.35 -15.76
C ASP A 469 -1.02 25.00 -15.53
N GLY A 470 -0.76 23.80 -14.99
CA GLY A 470 0.59 23.31 -14.75
C GLY A 470 1.23 22.60 -15.95
N PRO A 471 2.55 22.37 -15.89
CA PRO A 471 3.26 21.58 -16.89
C PRO A 471 2.90 20.09 -16.84
N THR A 472 2.38 19.60 -15.70
CA THR A 472 1.85 18.24 -15.56
C THR A 472 0.46 18.16 -16.20
N LEU A 473 0.43 17.75 -17.47
CA LEU A 473 -0.76 17.76 -18.34
C LEU A 473 -1.78 16.66 -18.02
N PHE A 474 -1.35 15.60 -17.34
CA PHE A 474 -2.18 14.48 -16.91
C PHE A 474 -1.47 13.69 -15.81
N ASP A 475 -2.19 13.35 -14.73
CA ASP A 475 -1.77 12.40 -13.70
C ASP A 475 -2.83 11.32 -13.47
N SER A 476 -2.40 10.09 -13.26
CA SER A 476 -3.26 8.96 -12.90
C SER A 476 -2.48 7.95 -12.06
N ILE A 477 -3.13 7.46 -11.00
CA ILE A 477 -2.60 6.40 -10.16
C ILE A 477 -2.45 5.06 -10.93
N TYR A 478 -3.12 4.88 -12.07
CA TYR A 478 -3.02 3.68 -12.91
C TYR A 478 -2.19 3.89 -14.17
N ALA A 479 -2.44 4.97 -14.91
CA ALA A 479 -1.87 5.19 -16.24
C ALA A 479 -0.49 5.86 -16.23
N GLY A 480 -0.09 6.52 -15.14
CA GLY A 480 1.17 7.27 -15.03
C GLY A 480 0.97 8.79 -15.13
N GLU A 481 2.02 9.52 -15.53
CA GLU A 481 2.04 10.98 -15.52
C GLU A 481 2.66 11.53 -16.82
N ARG A 482 2.07 12.59 -17.40
CA ARG A 482 2.60 13.31 -18.58
C ARG A 482 2.91 14.75 -18.20
N HIS A 483 4.17 15.14 -18.34
CA HIS A 483 4.67 16.46 -17.99
C HIS A 483 5.43 17.11 -19.16
N ASP A 484 5.18 18.40 -19.41
CA ASP A 484 5.82 19.18 -20.49
C ASP A 484 6.57 20.38 -19.91
N ALA A 485 7.90 20.24 -19.79
CA ALA A 485 8.75 21.23 -19.15
C ALA A 485 8.86 22.55 -19.95
N ARG A 486 8.37 22.59 -21.19
CA ARG A 486 8.22 23.84 -21.95
C ARG A 486 7.18 24.78 -21.34
N LEU A 487 6.26 24.24 -20.53
CA LEU A 487 5.15 24.96 -19.92
C LEU A 487 5.40 25.36 -18.46
N GLU A 488 6.51 24.92 -17.85
CA GLU A 488 6.89 25.24 -16.46
C GLU A 488 7.13 26.77 -16.28
N PRO A 489 6.30 27.50 -15.50
CA PRO A 489 6.40 28.95 -15.39
C PRO A 489 7.58 29.38 -14.49
N ARG A 490 8.80 29.32 -15.03
CA ARG A 490 10.08 29.47 -14.31
C ARG A 490 10.05 30.46 -13.14
N GLY A 491 10.20 29.93 -11.93
CA GLY A 491 10.30 30.73 -10.71
C GLY A 491 8.96 31.04 -10.01
N TRP A 492 7.81 30.56 -10.50
CA TRP A 492 6.48 30.85 -9.91
C TRP A 492 6.35 30.59 -8.41
N ARG A 493 7.07 29.59 -7.88
CA ARG A 493 7.14 29.26 -6.45
C ARG A 493 7.90 30.27 -5.59
N THR A 494 8.41 31.37 -6.16
CA THR A 494 9.24 32.40 -5.51
C THR A 494 8.65 33.81 -5.64
N ALA A 495 9.08 34.75 -4.78
CA ALA A 495 8.61 36.13 -4.75
C ALA A 495 8.91 36.97 -6.01
N ALA A 496 9.88 36.55 -6.84
CA ALA A 496 10.32 37.30 -8.01
C ALA A 496 9.41 37.12 -9.25
N PHE A 497 8.49 36.14 -9.24
CA PHE A 497 7.63 35.86 -10.39
C PHE A 497 6.37 36.74 -10.42
N ASP A 498 6.14 37.35 -11.59
CA ASP A 498 4.95 38.13 -11.94
C ASP A 498 3.78 37.22 -12.31
N ASP A 499 2.68 37.34 -11.57
CA ASP A 499 1.42 36.62 -11.79
C ASP A 499 0.25 37.55 -12.16
N ALA A 500 0.55 38.72 -12.73
CA ALA A 500 -0.47 39.61 -13.30
C ALA A 500 -1.39 38.89 -14.30
N ALA A 501 -0.81 38.00 -15.13
CA ALA A 501 -1.52 37.19 -16.13
C ALA A 501 -2.25 35.95 -15.56
N TRP A 502 -2.09 35.61 -14.28
CA TRP A 502 -2.79 34.46 -13.67
C TRP A 502 -4.21 34.83 -13.24
N GLU A 503 -5.16 33.89 -13.35
CA GLU A 503 -6.54 34.09 -12.89
C GLU A 503 -6.63 33.99 -11.35
N PRO A 504 -7.63 34.63 -10.71
CA PRO A 504 -8.00 34.31 -9.33
C PRO A 504 -8.32 32.81 -9.16
N ALA A 505 -7.94 32.23 -8.03
CA ALA A 505 -8.32 30.86 -7.69
C ALA A 505 -9.82 30.76 -7.40
N ARG A 506 -10.47 29.71 -7.89
CA ARG A 506 -11.92 29.49 -7.71
C ARG A 506 -12.17 28.76 -6.40
N VAL A 507 -13.25 29.12 -5.68
CA VAL A 507 -13.76 28.31 -4.57
C VAL A 507 -14.25 26.96 -5.12
N ALA A 508 -13.60 25.88 -4.72
CA ALA A 508 -13.91 24.53 -5.17
C ALA A 508 -15.07 23.93 -4.35
N LYS A 509 -15.71 22.88 -4.87
CA LYS A 509 -16.57 22.01 -4.07
C LYS A 509 -15.67 21.33 -3.03
N ALA A 510 -16.00 21.49 -1.74
CA ALA A 510 -15.30 20.78 -0.68
C ALA A 510 -15.50 19.25 -0.84
N PRO A 511 -14.48 18.43 -0.58
CA PRO A 511 -14.71 17.05 -0.15
C PRO A 511 -15.68 17.03 1.03
N ALA A 512 -16.59 16.05 1.07
CA ALA A 512 -17.63 15.99 2.11
C ALA A 512 -17.10 15.44 3.45
N GLY A 513 -15.95 14.77 3.45
CA GLY A 513 -15.39 14.13 4.62
C GLY A 513 -14.86 15.10 5.68
N ARG A 514 -14.94 14.69 6.95
CA ARG A 514 -14.34 15.43 8.09
C ARG A 514 -12.83 15.58 7.89
N LEU A 515 -12.30 16.76 8.19
CA LEU A 515 -10.86 17.01 8.25
C LEU A 515 -10.30 16.41 9.55
N VAL A 516 -9.28 15.57 9.43
CA VAL A 516 -8.59 14.89 10.55
C VAL A 516 -7.09 14.88 10.29
N ALA A 517 -6.27 14.98 11.33
CA ALA A 517 -4.82 14.94 11.22
C ALA A 517 -4.30 13.64 10.58
N ALA A 518 -3.31 13.77 9.70
CA ALA A 518 -2.55 12.68 9.10
C ALA A 518 -1.63 12.00 10.14
N ILE A 519 -2.21 11.17 11.01
CA ILE A 519 -1.49 10.54 12.13
C ILE A 519 -0.52 9.42 11.73
N HIS A 520 -0.45 9.01 10.46
CA HIS A 520 0.33 7.86 9.97
C HIS A 520 1.77 8.21 9.54
N GLU A 521 2.57 7.20 9.18
CA GLU A 521 3.83 7.38 8.47
C GLU A 521 3.57 7.93 7.07
N PRO A 522 4.23 9.03 6.65
CA PRO A 522 3.98 9.60 5.33
C PRO A 522 4.42 8.63 4.22
N VAL A 523 3.64 8.56 3.15
CA VAL A 523 4.07 7.89 1.91
C VAL A 523 5.06 8.81 1.19
N THR A 524 6.31 8.38 1.07
CA THR A 524 7.41 9.23 0.58
C THR A 524 8.55 8.39 0.00
N GLY A 525 9.49 9.04 -0.68
CA GLY A 525 10.73 8.42 -1.14
C GLY A 525 11.65 8.05 0.02
N VAL A 526 11.95 6.75 0.18
CA VAL A 526 12.79 6.22 1.26
C VAL A 526 14.21 5.84 0.83
N ALA A 527 14.40 5.51 -0.44
CA ALA A 527 15.69 5.11 -1.02
C ALA A 527 15.77 5.49 -2.51
N THR A 528 16.97 5.47 -3.08
CA THR A 528 17.19 5.65 -4.52
C THR A 528 18.02 4.49 -5.08
N HIS A 529 17.49 3.84 -6.12
CA HIS A 529 18.07 2.67 -6.76
C HIS A 529 18.61 3.03 -8.14
N ARG A 530 19.72 2.37 -8.51
CA ARG A 530 20.26 2.37 -9.87
C ARG A 530 19.95 1.03 -10.55
N PRO A 531 19.74 1.00 -11.86
CA PRO A 531 19.55 -0.26 -12.59
C PRO A 531 20.84 -1.10 -12.54
N VAL A 532 20.69 -2.42 -12.46
CA VAL A 532 21.79 -3.40 -12.49
C VAL A 532 22.19 -3.80 -13.91
N ALA A 533 21.30 -3.58 -14.88
CA ALA A 533 21.58 -3.76 -16.30
C ALA A 533 20.77 -2.80 -17.18
N THR A 534 21.27 -2.56 -18.40
CA THR A 534 20.60 -1.77 -19.43
C THR A 534 20.86 -2.42 -20.78
N ARG A 535 19.83 -2.53 -21.62
CA ARG A 535 19.90 -3.22 -22.93
C ARG A 535 19.09 -2.46 -23.98
N GLU A 536 19.63 -2.33 -25.18
CA GLU A 536 18.81 -2.00 -26.36
C GLU A 536 18.13 -3.29 -26.84
N VAL A 537 16.80 -3.28 -26.96
CA VAL A 537 16.00 -4.46 -27.36
C VAL A 537 15.52 -4.38 -28.81
N SER A 538 15.37 -3.15 -29.31
CA SER A 538 15.29 -2.79 -30.73
C SER A 538 15.80 -1.34 -30.88
N PRO A 539 16.16 -0.87 -32.09
CA PRO A 539 16.83 0.43 -32.25
C PRO A 539 16.04 1.60 -31.62
N GLY A 540 16.66 2.28 -30.65
CA GLY A 540 16.05 3.37 -29.88
C GLY A 540 15.12 2.95 -28.74
N VAL A 541 14.94 1.65 -28.49
CA VAL A 541 14.12 1.08 -27.40
C VAL A 541 15.02 0.42 -26.38
N TRP A 542 15.08 1.00 -25.18
CA TRP A 542 16.00 0.59 -24.12
C TRP A 542 15.24 0.01 -22.93
N VAL A 543 15.73 -1.08 -22.34
CA VAL A 543 15.17 -1.67 -21.11
C VAL A 543 16.21 -1.63 -20.01
N PHE A 544 15.84 -0.99 -18.90
CA PHE A 544 16.61 -0.93 -17.66
C PHE A 544 16.05 -1.96 -16.68
N ASP A 545 16.90 -2.83 -16.14
CA ASP A 545 16.55 -3.83 -15.12
C ASP A 545 17.09 -3.40 -13.75
N PHE A 546 16.24 -3.33 -12.73
CA PHE A 546 16.58 -3.00 -11.34
C PHE A 546 16.90 -4.24 -10.47
N GLY A 547 16.88 -5.45 -11.05
CA GLY A 547 17.29 -6.72 -10.41
C GLY A 547 16.29 -7.30 -9.41
N ARG A 548 15.33 -6.49 -8.95
CA ARG A 548 14.21 -6.86 -8.06
C ARG A 548 13.01 -5.98 -8.36
N ILE A 549 11.81 -6.38 -7.94
CA ILE A 549 10.64 -5.50 -8.03
C ILE A 549 10.68 -4.50 -6.85
N ILE A 550 10.73 -3.22 -7.19
CA ILE A 550 10.58 -2.09 -6.28
C ILE A 550 9.24 -1.41 -6.54
N THR A 551 8.73 -0.69 -5.54
CA THR A 551 7.60 0.24 -5.74
C THR A 551 8.12 1.65 -5.62
N GLY A 552 7.75 2.53 -6.55
CA GLY A 552 8.40 3.83 -6.61
C GLY A 552 8.04 4.70 -7.79
N GLN A 553 8.87 5.72 -7.98
CA GLN A 553 8.82 6.69 -9.07
C GLN A 553 10.09 6.57 -9.91
N PRO A 554 10.00 6.46 -11.25
CA PRO A 554 11.18 6.55 -12.10
C PRO A 554 11.74 7.98 -12.06
N VAL A 555 13.06 8.12 -12.13
CA VAL A 555 13.74 9.40 -12.27
C VAL A 555 14.52 9.40 -13.57
N LEU A 556 14.17 10.31 -14.47
CA LEU A 556 14.82 10.53 -15.75
C LEU A 556 15.91 11.61 -15.60
N ALA A 557 17.10 11.36 -16.15
CA ALA A 557 18.14 12.37 -16.37
C ALA A 557 18.54 12.36 -17.86
N ALA A 558 18.18 13.42 -18.59
CA ALA A 558 18.29 13.45 -20.04
C ALA A 558 18.63 14.85 -20.59
N ALA A 559 19.07 14.91 -21.85
CA ALA A 559 19.25 16.14 -22.59
C ALA A 559 18.80 15.93 -24.05
N GLY A 560 18.31 16.97 -24.70
CA GLY A 560 17.83 16.93 -26.08
C GLY A 560 17.21 18.26 -26.52
N PRO A 561 16.69 18.34 -27.76
CA PRO A 561 16.02 19.54 -28.23
C PRO A 561 14.66 19.75 -27.55
N ALA A 562 14.21 21.01 -27.47
CA ALA A 562 12.91 21.35 -26.92
C ALA A 562 11.76 20.64 -27.68
N GLY A 563 10.79 20.09 -26.95
CA GLY A 563 9.67 19.36 -27.54
C GLY A 563 9.95 17.89 -27.83
N ARG A 564 11.16 17.38 -27.56
CA ARG A 564 11.47 15.95 -27.59
C ARG A 564 10.80 15.26 -26.40
N THR A 565 9.89 14.33 -26.66
CA THR A 565 9.24 13.54 -25.61
C THR A 565 10.00 12.23 -25.37
N ILE A 566 10.25 11.92 -24.10
CA ILE A 566 10.80 10.66 -23.63
C ILE A 566 9.68 9.92 -22.88
N SER A 567 9.49 8.64 -23.22
CA SER A 567 8.47 7.77 -22.61
C SER A 567 9.15 6.71 -21.76
N LEU A 568 8.70 6.53 -20.52
CA LEU A 568 9.19 5.55 -19.55
C LEU A 568 8.00 4.67 -19.12
N VAL A 569 8.00 3.41 -19.53
CA VAL A 569 6.93 2.45 -19.24
C VAL A 569 7.42 1.41 -18.25
N LEU A 570 6.66 1.19 -17.17
CA LEU A 570 7.05 0.39 -16.02
C LEU A 570 6.40 -1.01 -16.05
N ALA A 571 7.15 -2.05 -15.69
CA ALA A 571 6.63 -3.41 -15.58
C ALA A 571 7.36 -4.29 -14.56
N GLU A 572 6.65 -5.29 -14.03
CA GLU A 572 7.22 -6.39 -13.24
C GLU A 572 7.96 -7.44 -14.09
N LYS A 573 7.56 -7.59 -15.37
CA LYS A 573 7.89 -8.76 -16.21
C LYS A 573 8.44 -8.38 -17.59
N PRO A 574 9.44 -9.10 -18.12
CA PRO A 574 9.86 -9.03 -19.51
C PRO A 574 9.07 -10.01 -20.39
N ARG A 575 9.11 -9.79 -21.71
CA ARG A 575 8.68 -10.73 -22.75
C ARG A 575 9.89 -11.51 -23.29
N LYS A 576 9.63 -12.53 -24.12
CA LYS A 576 10.68 -13.38 -24.71
C LYS A 576 11.62 -12.65 -25.68
N ASP A 577 11.19 -11.52 -26.24
CA ASP A 577 11.96 -10.62 -27.11
C ASP A 577 12.78 -9.56 -26.33
N GLY A 578 12.66 -9.53 -24.99
CA GLY A 578 13.34 -8.55 -24.13
C GLY A 578 12.54 -7.27 -23.86
N THR A 579 11.47 -6.98 -24.61
CA THR A 579 10.54 -5.88 -24.31
C THR A 579 9.74 -6.17 -23.03
N ILE A 580 9.00 -5.20 -22.49
CA ILE A 580 8.23 -5.39 -21.25
C ILE A 580 6.79 -5.90 -21.45
N GLN A 581 6.28 -6.64 -20.47
CA GLN A 581 4.87 -7.05 -20.38
C GLN A 581 4.08 -6.10 -19.48
N VAL A 582 3.26 -5.25 -20.09
CA VAL A 582 2.26 -4.41 -19.40
C VAL A 582 0.88 -5.01 -19.62
N ALA A 583 0.21 -5.44 -18.55
CA ALA A 583 -1.16 -5.97 -18.59
C ALA A 583 -1.81 -5.93 -17.19
N SER A 584 -3.01 -5.34 -17.07
CA SER A 584 -3.88 -5.47 -15.88
C SER A 584 -5.10 -6.35 -16.16
N GLY A 585 -5.79 -6.09 -17.28
CA GLY A 585 -7.11 -6.66 -17.58
C GLY A 585 -8.28 -5.93 -16.91
N LEU A 586 -8.04 -5.24 -15.79
CA LEU A 586 -9.06 -4.61 -14.93
C LEU A 586 -9.15 -3.08 -15.05
N ILE A 587 -8.15 -2.43 -15.67
CA ILE A 587 -8.17 -1.00 -16.04
C ILE A 587 -8.37 -0.86 -17.55
N ASP A 588 -9.05 0.19 -18.00
CA ASP A 588 -9.22 0.54 -19.43
C ASP A 588 -8.28 1.68 -19.87
N ALA A 589 -6.97 1.47 -19.68
CA ALA A 589 -5.90 2.37 -20.09
C ALA A 589 -4.57 1.61 -20.31
N GLN A 590 -3.58 2.25 -20.94
CA GLN A 590 -2.20 1.79 -20.89
C GLN A 590 -1.61 2.15 -19.52
N LEU A 591 -1.17 1.15 -18.75
CA LEU A 591 -0.68 1.35 -17.39
C LEU A 591 0.70 2.02 -17.34
N LEU A 592 1.00 2.65 -16.20
CA LEU A 592 2.33 3.05 -15.71
C LEU A 592 3.27 3.60 -16.80
N THR A 593 2.73 4.46 -17.65
CA THR A 593 3.38 5.08 -18.80
C THR A 593 3.62 6.55 -18.49
N PHE A 594 4.87 6.86 -18.16
CA PHE A 594 5.31 8.18 -17.74
C PHE A 594 5.96 8.91 -18.94
N ARG A 595 5.62 10.17 -19.19
CA ARG A 595 6.08 10.91 -20.37
C ARG A 595 6.61 12.29 -19.97
N TYR A 596 7.84 12.60 -20.37
CA TYR A 596 8.48 13.89 -20.15
C TYR A 596 8.84 14.55 -21.47
N THR A 597 8.29 15.74 -21.74
CA THR A 597 8.67 16.56 -22.90
C THR A 597 9.71 17.60 -22.48
N LEU A 598 10.90 17.50 -23.06
CA LEU A 598 12.06 18.32 -22.74
C LEU A 598 11.82 19.81 -23.06
N ALA A 599 12.30 20.69 -22.17
CA ALA A 599 12.33 22.14 -22.39
C ALA A 599 13.47 22.58 -23.33
N GLY A 600 14.48 21.73 -23.53
CA GLY A 600 15.63 21.99 -24.42
C GLY A 600 16.66 22.94 -23.81
N THR A 601 16.79 22.94 -22.48
CA THR A 601 17.52 23.93 -21.68
C THR A 601 18.91 23.46 -21.23
N GLY A 602 19.23 22.19 -21.44
CA GLY A 602 20.48 21.55 -21.02
C GLY A 602 20.22 20.10 -20.59
N PRO A 603 21.02 19.59 -19.63
CA PRO A 603 20.64 18.42 -18.84
C PRO A 603 19.43 18.76 -17.96
N GLU A 604 18.35 18.00 -18.13
CA GLU A 604 17.08 18.13 -17.40
C GLU A 604 16.85 16.84 -16.59
N THR A 605 16.33 17.01 -15.38
CA THR A 605 16.03 15.90 -14.45
C THR A 605 14.57 15.95 -14.05
N TRP A 606 13.85 14.83 -14.20
CA TRP A 606 12.43 14.73 -13.88
C TRP A 606 12.12 13.48 -13.07
N ARG A 607 11.15 13.62 -12.18
CA ARG A 607 10.49 12.55 -11.43
C ARG A 607 9.01 12.91 -11.37
N PRO A 608 8.07 11.99 -11.61
CA PRO A 608 6.65 12.29 -11.49
C PRO A 608 6.29 12.69 -10.06
N ALA A 609 5.25 13.51 -9.91
CA ALA A 609 4.80 14.02 -8.62
C ALA A 609 3.64 13.18 -8.05
N PHE A 610 2.64 12.85 -8.87
CA PHE A 610 1.31 12.44 -8.42
C PHE A 610 0.98 10.97 -8.74
N GLY A 611 1.99 10.10 -8.68
CA GLY A 611 1.82 8.67 -8.85
C GLY A 611 3.04 7.85 -8.42
N TYR A 612 2.87 6.53 -8.42
CA TYR A 612 3.92 5.53 -8.21
C TYR A 612 3.56 4.25 -8.99
N GLY A 613 4.49 3.32 -9.14
CA GLY A 613 4.20 1.98 -9.67
C GLY A 613 5.13 0.91 -9.12
N GLY A 614 4.67 -0.35 -9.14
CA GLY A 614 5.49 -1.54 -8.95
C GLY A 614 6.20 -1.92 -10.24
N PHE A 615 7.53 -2.10 -10.21
CA PHE A 615 8.32 -2.49 -11.37
C PHE A 615 9.66 -3.11 -11.01
N ARG A 616 10.15 -3.99 -11.88
CA ARG A 616 11.57 -4.35 -11.99
C ARG A 616 12.20 -3.74 -13.25
N TYR A 617 11.40 -3.52 -14.28
CA TYR A 617 11.85 -3.07 -15.59
C TYR A 617 11.26 -1.71 -15.94
N VAL A 618 12.08 -0.85 -16.53
CA VAL A 618 11.65 0.39 -17.19
C VAL A 618 12.04 0.31 -18.65
N GLN A 619 11.06 0.30 -19.56
CA GLN A 619 11.30 0.45 -21.00
C GLN A 619 11.25 1.94 -21.35
N VAL A 620 12.29 2.43 -22.03
CA VAL A 620 12.44 3.83 -22.42
C VAL A 620 12.49 3.95 -23.94
N THR A 621 11.70 4.86 -24.47
CA THR A 621 11.76 5.33 -25.87
C THR A 621 11.89 6.85 -25.90
N GLY A 622 12.36 7.41 -27.02
CA GLY A 622 12.49 8.87 -27.18
C GLY A 622 13.82 9.49 -26.76
N LEU A 623 14.82 8.70 -26.36
CA LEU A 623 16.17 9.22 -26.10
C LEU A 623 16.83 9.81 -27.38
N ALA A 624 17.82 10.69 -27.21
CA ALA A 624 18.58 11.27 -28.33
C ALA A 624 19.73 10.39 -28.83
N GLY A 625 20.07 9.33 -28.08
CA GLY A 625 21.15 8.38 -28.35
C GLY A 625 21.23 7.33 -27.23
N PRO A 626 22.28 6.50 -27.18
CA PRO A 626 22.47 5.51 -26.13
C PRO A 626 22.50 6.14 -24.72
N PRO A 627 21.78 5.57 -23.73
CA PRO A 627 21.74 6.08 -22.37
C PRO A 627 23.04 5.86 -21.59
N ALA A 628 23.26 6.70 -20.58
CA ALA A 628 24.17 6.39 -19.49
C ALA A 628 23.50 5.39 -18.50
N PRO A 629 24.26 4.65 -17.68
CA PRO A 629 23.70 3.74 -16.67
C PRO A 629 22.78 4.40 -15.62
N ASP A 630 22.80 5.73 -15.50
CA ASP A 630 21.92 6.53 -14.64
C ASP A 630 21.05 7.55 -15.40
N THR A 631 20.87 7.39 -16.72
CA THR A 631 19.80 8.09 -17.47
C THR A 631 18.42 7.75 -16.92
N VAL A 632 18.24 6.56 -16.34
CA VAL A 632 17.11 6.23 -15.47
C VAL A 632 17.62 5.72 -14.13
N THR A 633 17.07 6.28 -13.05
CA THR A 633 17.14 5.73 -11.68
C THR A 633 15.73 5.63 -11.12
N ALA A 634 15.55 5.17 -9.88
CA ALA A 634 14.24 5.05 -9.26
C ALA A 634 14.27 5.49 -7.80
N VAL A 635 13.28 6.27 -7.36
CA VAL A 635 13.02 6.50 -5.94
C VAL A 635 12.04 5.46 -5.45
N GLU A 636 12.45 4.63 -4.48
CA GLU A 636 11.56 3.68 -3.81
C GLU A 636 10.60 4.45 -2.89
N VAL A 637 9.31 4.20 -3.03
CA VAL A 637 8.23 4.90 -2.33
C VAL A 637 7.37 3.88 -1.59
N HIS A 638 7.13 4.17 -0.31
CA HIS A 638 6.10 3.55 0.53
C HIS A 638 5.89 4.42 1.78
N SER A 639 5.00 4.00 2.68
CA SER A 639 4.83 4.61 4.01
C SER A 639 6.14 4.45 4.80
N ALA A 640 6.70 5.53 5.33
CA ALA A 640 8.02 5.55 5.99
C ALA A 640 8.06 4.87 7.38
N VAL A 641 7.65 3.59 7.44
CA VAL A 641 7.70 2.74 8.64
C VAL A 641 9.14 2.37 9.02
N ALA A 642 9.42 2.36 10.32
CA ALA A 642 10.70 1.89 10.83
C ALA A 642 10.79 0.36 10.71
N SER A 643 11.93 -0.18 10.26
CA SER A 643 12.23 -1.60 10.43
C SER A 643 12.53 -1.88 11.90
N ILE A 644 11.68 -2.66 12.56
CA ILE A 644 11.84 -3.05 13.98
C ILE A 644 12.37 -4.47 14.14
N GLY A 645 12.21 -5.32 13.13
CA GLY A 645 12.65 -6.72 13.15
C GLY A 645 13.83 -7.00 12.22
N THR A 646 14.70 -7.90 12.66
CA THR A 646 15.74 -8.59 11.87
C THR A 646 15.74 -10.08 12.17
N PHE A 647 15.97 -10.92 11.16
CA PHE A 647 16.19 -12.36 11.28
C PHE A 647 17.38 -12.79 10.40
N ASP A 648 18.08 -13.85 10.79
CA ASP A 648 19.18 -14.47 10.05
C ASP A 648 19.35 -15.95 10.49
N CYS A 649 19.70 -16.85 9.56
CA CYS A 649 20.00 -18.24 9.87
C CYS A 649 21.12 -18.85 9.01
N GLY A 650 21.42 -20.14 9.23
CA GLY A 650 22.41 -20.89 8.46
C GLY A 650 22.03 -21.17 7.01
N ASP A 651 20.74 -21.10 6.66
CA ASP A 651 20.25 -21.36 5.31
C ASP A 651 20.06 -20.05 4.52
N ALA A 652 20.93 -19.84 3.54
CA ALA A 652 20.87 -18.70 2.63
C ALA A 652 19.56 -18.62 1.83
N LEU A 653 18.85 -19.73 1.61
CA LEU A 653 17.53 -19.74 0.97
C LEU A 653 16.49 -19.09 1.89
N LEU A 654 16.45 -19.45 3.18
CA LEU A 654 15.49 -18.85 4.13
C LEU A 654 15.75 -17.35 4.33
N ASN A 655 17.02 -16.93 4.37
CA ASN A 655 17.37 -15.51 4.39
C ASN A 655 16.85 -14.77 3.14
N GLN A 656 17.01 -15.33 1.94
CA GLN A 656 16.46 -14.73 0.71
C GLN A 656 14.92 -14.72 0.66
N ILE A 657 14.27 -15.73 1.24
CA ILE A 657 12.80 -15.74 1.42
C ILE A 657 12.38 -14.63 2.40
N HIS A 658 13.17 -14.35 3.43
CA HIS A 658 12.91 -13.26 4.37
C HIS A 658 13.05 -11.88 3.71
N ASP A 659 14.09 -11.66 2.90
CA ASP A 659 14.25 -10.44 2.11
C ASP A 659 13.09 -10.23 1.12
N ALA A 660 12.70 -11.28 0.39
CA ALA A 660 11.56 -11.23 -0.53
C ALA A 660 10.22 -10.95 0.20
N ALA A 661 10.03 -11.50 1.40
CA ALA A 661 8.88 -11.24 2.27
C ALA A 661 8.82 -9.78 2.71
N ARG A 662 9.96 -9.24 3.17
CA ARG A 662 10.10 -7.83 3.58
C ARG A 662 9.86 -6.87 2.41
N GLN A 663 10.42 -7.18 1.24
CA GLN A 663 10.24 -6.35 0.05
C GLN A 663 8.77 -6.36 -0.43
N GLY A 664 8.12 -7.53 -0.48
CA GLY A 664 6.71 -7.64 -0.87
C GLY A 664 5.75 -6.88 0.07
N LEU A 665 6.05 -6.88 1.38
CA LEU A 665 5.33 -6.08 2.38
C LEU A 665 5.49 -4.58 2.18
N LEU A 666 6.74 -4.09 2.05
CA LEU A 666 7.04 -2.65 1.88
C LEU A 666 6.54 -2.11 0.54
N ASN A 667 6.75 -2.86 -0.54
CA ASN A 667 6.22 -2.56 -1.87
C ASN A 667 4.70 -2.28 -1.85
N ASN A 668 3.98 -2.82 -0.87
CA ASN A 668 2.54 -2.75 -0.78
C ASN A 668 2.01 -1.86 0.36
N LEU A 669 2.84 -1.06 1.03
CA LEU A 669 2.41 -0.28 2.19
C LEU A 669 2.26 1.22 1.87
N HIS A 670 1.08 1.66 1.42
CA HIS A 670 0.81 3.02 0.90
C HIS A 670 -0.34 3.72 1.66
N ALA A 671 -0.12 4.02 2.94
CA ALA A 671 -1.13 4.46 3.93
C ALA A 671 -2.31 3.48 4.13
N ALA A 672 -2.22 2.31 3.50
CA ALA A 672 -3.04 1.10 3.57
C ALA A 672 -2.13 -0.06 3.11
N GLN A 673 -2.50 -1.32 3.37
CA GLN A 673 -1.76 -2.47 2.83
C GLN A 673 -2.45 -2.93 1.53
N THR A 674 -1.86 -2.62 0.38
CA THR A 674 -2.40 -2.91 -0.96
C THR A 674 -2.10 -4.33 -1.43
N ASP A 675 -2.95 -4.92 -2.27
CA ASP A 675 -2.73 -6.21 -2.92
C ASP A 675 -1.46 -6.22 -3.78
N THR A 676 -1.40 -5.33 -4.78
CA THR A 676 -0.27 -5.16 -5.70
C THR A 676 -0.04 -3.69 -6.00
N PRO A 677 1.21 -3.21 -6.08
CA PRO A 677 1.51 -1.81 -6.38
C PRO A 677 1.55 -1.54 -7.88
N THR A 678 1.25 -2.54 -8.70
CA THR A 678 1.37 -2.49 -10.17
C THR A 678 0.01 -2.33 -10.83
N LEU A 679 -1.00 -3.10 -10.39
CA LEU A 679 -2.26 -3.27 -11.13
C LEU A 679 -3.47 -2.61 -10.44
N GLU A 680 -3.87 -3.09 -9.27
CA GLU A 680 -5.10 -2.64 -8.59
C GLU A 680 -4.84 -1.59 -7.52
N LYS A 681 -3.78 -1.78 -6.73
CA LYS A 681 -3.37 -0.88 -5.63
C LYS A 681 -4.45 -0.74 -4.56
N ASN A 682 -5.24 -1.80 -4.39
CA ASN A 682 -6.42 -1.86 -3.56
C ASN A 682 -6.05 -2.41 -2.19
N GLY A 683 -6.52 -1.78 -1.11
CA GLY A 683 -6.33 -2.30 0.25
C GLY A 683 -7.20 -3.51 0.54
N TRP A 684 -6.94 -4.65 -0.11
CA TRP A 684 -7.70 -5.88 0.05
C TRP A 684 -7.49 -6.48 1.45
N THR A 685 -8.59 -6.64 2.18
CA THR A 685 -8.58 -6.92 3.62
C THR A 685 -8.12 -8.35 3.94
N GLY A 686 -8.47 -9.32 3.11
CA GLY A 686 -8.00 -10.71 3.19
C GLY A 686 -6.47 -10.81 3.07
N ASP A 687 -5.87 -10.10 2.13
CA ASP A 687 -4.42 -10.14 1.89
C ASP A 687 -3.65 -9.59 3.09
N ALA A 688 -4.21 -8.56 3.73
CA ALA A 688 -3.70 -8.01 4.98
C ALA A 688 -3.85 -8.97 6.16
N GLN A 689 -4.98 -9.66 6.35
CA GLN A 689 -5.09 -10.62 7.45
C GLN A 689 -4.18 -11.84 7.27
N ALA A 690 -3.98 -12.32 6.04
CA ALA A 690 -3.02 -13.38 5.75
C ALA A 690 -1.58 -13.00 6.16
N SER A 691 -1.18 -11.74 5.91
CA SER A 691 0.20 -11.25 6.11
C SER A 691 0.46 -10.49 7.42
N SER A 692 -0.57 -10.10 8.19
CA SER A 692 -0.42 -9.13 9.29
C SER A 692 0.63 -9.51 10.34
N ALA A 693 0.74 -10.80 10.68
CA ALA A 693 1.76 -11.29 11.61
C ALA A 693 3.19 -11.03 11.10
N ALA A 694 3.41 -11.13 9.78
CA ALA A 694 4.71 -10.87 9.15
C ALA A 694 4.99 -9.37 9.01
N ALA A 695 3.97 -8.54 8.74
CA ALA A 695 4.11 -7.09 8.74
C ALA A 695 4.56 -6.58 10.13
N ALA A 696 3.81 -6.93 11.17
CA ALA A 696 3.98 -6.38 12.52
C ALA A 696 5.19 -6.93 13.30
N VAL A 697 5.89 -7.97 12.81
CA VAL A 697 7.21 -8.37 13.36
C VAL A 697 8.39 -7.74 12.62
N ASN A 698 8.21 -7.29 11.37
CA ASN A 698 9.28 -6.65 10.60
C ASN A 698 9.29 -5.13 10.74
N PHE A 699 8.10 -4.49 10.78
CA PHE A 699 7.95 -3.04 10.65
C PHE A 699 7.04 -2.43 11.73
N ASP A 700 7.32 -1.19 12.12
CA ASP A 700 6.44 -0.39 12.98
C ASP A 700 5.26 0.14 12.17
N VAL A 701 4.22 -0.69 12.07
CA VAL A 701 2.98 -0.38 11.34
C VAL A 701 1.92 0.31 12.20
N ALA A 702 2.21 0.59 13.47
CA ALA A 702 1.19 0.96 14.46
C ALA A 702 0.34 2.18 14.06
N ARG A 703 0.97 3.25 13.56
CA ARG A 703 0.27 4.50 13.17
C ARG A 703 -0.44 4.35 11.84
N THR A 704 0.23 3.80 10.82
CA THR A 704 -0.38 3.46 9.53
C THR A 704 -1.62 2.56 9.68
N TRP A 705 -1.58 1.51 10.52
CA TRP A 705 -2.75 0.67 10.77
C TRP A 705 -3.80 1.31 11.69
N THR A 706 -3.42 2.19 12.63
CA THR A 706 -4.40 3.01 13.38
C THR A 706 -5.25 3.85 12.42
N LYS A 707 -4.61 4.49 11.43
CA LYS A 707 -5.29 5.24 10.37
C LYS A 707 -6.11 4.32 9.46
N TRP A 708 -5.60 3.14 9.11
CA TRP A 708 -6.29 2.25 8.16
C TRP A 708 -7.51 1.56 8.79
N LEU A 709 -7.46 1.15 10.05
CA LEU A 709 -8.65 0.64 10.77
C LEU A 709 -9.72 1.71 11.00
N ASP A 710 -9.33 2.98 10.97
CA ASP A 710 -10.25 4.12 10.91
C ASP A 710 -10.97 4.21 9.55
N ASP A 711 -10.30 3.86 8.44
CA ASP A 711 -10.92 3.74 7.12
C ASP A 711 -11.89 2.56 7.04
N PHE A 712 -11.63 1.42 7.71
CA PHE A 712 -12.57 0.30 7.78
C PHE A 712 -13.91 0.76 8.40
N GLY A 713 -13.84 1.58 9.46
CA GLY A 713 -15.03 2.14 10.12
C GLY A 713 -15.78 3.14 9.26
N ASP A 714 -15.06 3.95 8.47
CA ASP A 714 -15.66 4.90 7.51
C ASP A 714 -16.28 4.17 6.29
N ALA A 715 -15.74 3.01 5.89
CA ALA A 715 -16.21 2.20 4.76
C ALA A 715 -17.33 1.19 5.11
N GLN A 716 -17.62 0.96 6.40
CA GLN A 716 -18.64 -0.02 6.81
C GLN A 716 -20.07 0.44 6.46
N ALA A 717 -20.81 -0.40 5.73
CA ALA A 717 -22.19 -0.15 5.31
C ALA A 717 -23.13 0.09 6.51
N PRO A 718 -24.29 0.78 6.32
CA PRO A 718 -25.33 0.89 7.35
C PRO A 718 -25.80 -0.47 7.92
N SER A 719 -25.82 -1.52 7.10
CA SER A 719 -26.16 -2.90 7.49
C SER A 719 -25.17 -3.55 8.48
N GLY A 720 -23.94 -3.04 8.58
CA GLY A 720 -22.83 -3.69 9.29
C GLY A 720 -21.86 -4.45 8.39
N GLU A 721 -22.20 -4.60 7.09
CA GLU A 721 -21.32 -5.13 6.05
C GLU A 721 -20.04 -4.30 5.90
N LEU A 722 -18.93 -4.98 5.62
CA LEU A 722 -17.63 -4.38 5.33
C LEU A 722 -17.23 -4.76 3.90
N PRO A 723 -16.74 -3.83 3.06
CA PRO A 723 -16.15 -4.20 1.78
C PRO A 723 -14.80 -4.93 1.97
N GLU A 724 -14.54 -5.89 1.08
CA GLU A 724 -13.26 -6.58 0.93
C GLU A 724 -12.08 -5.68 0.52
N ILE A 725 -12.31 -4.45 0.03
CA ILE A 725 -11.27 -3.41 -0.17
C ILE A 725 -11.54 -2.22 0.76
N VAL A 726 -10.50 -1.69 1.41
CA VAL A 726 -10.56 -0.47 2.23
C VAL A 726 -9.31 0.40 1.98
N PRO A 727 -9.40 1.74 1.85
CA PRO A 727 -10.62 2.58 1.86
C PRO A 727 -11.41 2.49 0.56
N THR A 728 -12.74 2.48 0.66
CA THR A 728 -13.66 2.73 -0.46
C THR A 728 -15.05 3.08 0.07
N THR A 729 -16.05 3.25 -0.79
CA THR A 729 -17.46 3.25 -0.36
C THR A 729 -17.91 1.83 -0.04
N PRO A 730 -19.02 1.62 0.72
CA PRO A 730 -19.40 0.28 1.17
C PRO A 730 -19.69 -0.76 0.07
N PHE A 731 -19.84 -0.31 -1.19
CA PHE A 731 -20.19 -1.14 -2.35
C PHE A 731 -19.27 -0.87 -3.57
N TYR A 732 -18.04 -0.39 -3.34
CA TYR A 732 -17.02 -0.01 -4.34
C TYR A 732 -17.40 1.11 -5.32
N GLY A 733 -16.61 2.17 -5.39
CA GLY A 733 -16.94 3.32 -6.23
C GLY A 733 -18.16 4.05 -5.66
N TYR A 734 -19.38 3.69 -6.07
CA TYR A 734 -20.63 4.34 -5.65
C TYR A 734 -21.73 3.33 -5.26
N GLU A 735 -22.79 3.84 -4.60
CA GLU A 735 -23.86 3.04 -3.98
C GLU A 735 -24.66 2.13 -4.92
N ASN A 736 -24.58 2.36 -6.23
CA ASN A 736 -25.25 1.57 -7.27
C ASN A 736 -24.25 0.99 -8.29
N SER A 737 -22.98 0.81 -7.90
CA SER A 737 -22.00 0.07 -8.69
C SER A 737 -22.51 -1.36 -8.90
N PRO A 738 -22.73 -1.81 -10.14
CA PRO A 738 -23.42 -3.06 -10.37
C PRO A 738 -22.45 -4.24 -10.20
N GLY A 739 -22.68 -5.03 -9.15
CA GLY A 739 -21.66 -5.88 -8.57
C GLY A 739 -21.34 -7.18 -9.30
N TRP A 740 -20.06 -7.54 -9.30
CA TRP A 740 -19.57 -8.80 -9.85
C TRP A 740 -20.07 -9.96 -8.96
N ASN A 741 -21.07 -10.70 -9.47
CA ASN A 741 -21.95 -11.64 -8.74
C ASN A 741 -21.29 -12.72 -7.84
N TYR A 742 -19.97 -12.83 -7.80
CA TYR A 742 -19.21 -13.80 -7.00
C TYR A 742 -18.44 -13.20 -5.80
N ILE A 743 -18.16 -11.89 -5.81
CA ILE A 743 -17.29 -11.22 -4.79
C ILE A 743 -17.85 -9.89 -4.29
N TRP A 744 -19.13 -9.61 -4.55
CA TRP A 744 -19.81 -8.37 -4.16
C TRP A 744 -20.94 -8.73 -3.19
N GLY A 745 -20.56 -8.85 -1.92
CA GLY A 745 -21.37 -9.39 -0.84
C GLY A 745 -20.49 -10.21 0.11
N PRO A 746 -20.86 -10.33 1.39
CA PRO A 746 -19.93 -10.59 2.49
C PRO A 746 -19.03 -11.81 2.28
N THR A 747 -17.73 -11.61 2.46
CA THR A 747 -16.70 -12.64 2.28
C THR A 747 -15.94 -12.84 3.61
N PRO A 748 -16.34 -13.78 4.49
CA PRO A 748 -15.84 -13.84 5.86
C PRO A 748 -14.32 -13.99 6.05
N ALA A 749 -13.61 -14.53 5.06
CA ALA A 749 -12.14 -14.62 5.08
C ALA A 749 -11.43 -13.27 4.81
N TRP A 750 -12.14 -12.28 4.27
CA TRP A 750 -11.71 -10.88 4.12
C TRP A 750 -12.23 -10.04 5.29
N ASP A 751 -13.54 -10.12 5.58
CA ASP A 751 -14.22 -9.47 6.71
C ASP A 751 -13.44 -9.59 8.04
N VAL A 752 -12.89 -10.77 8.33
CA VAL A 752 -12.18 -11.09 9.58
C VAL A 752 -10.89 -10.28 9.81
N ALA A 753 -10.38 -9.57 8.80
CA ALA A 753 -9.32 -8.58 8.98
C ALA A 753 -9.68 -7.49 9.99
N ALA A 754 -10.98 -7.15 10.08
CA ALA A 754 -11.53 -6.24 11.09
C ALA A 754 -11.30 -6.71 12.54
N PHE A 755 -10.97 -8.00 12.75
CA PHE A 755 -10.63 -8.60 14.04
C PHE A 755 -9.13 -8.88 14.16
N ILE A 756 -8.54 -9.53 13.15
CA ILE A 756 -7.13 -9.96 13.16
C ILE A 756 -6.15 -8.77 13.19
N LEU A 757 -6.48 -7.63 12.57
CA LEU A 757 -5.60 -6.45 12.59
C LEU A 757 -5.56 -5.77 13.98
N PRO A 758 -6.70 -5.49 14.66
CA PRO A 758 -6.70 -5.10 16.08
C PRO A 758 -6.00 -6.08 17.01
N GLU A 759 -6.20 -7.39 16.81
CA GLU A 759 -5.58 -8.44 17.64
C GLU A 759 -4.04 -8.41 17.55
N GLU A 760 -3.47 -8.28 16.34
CA GLU A 760 -2.02 -8.08 16.17
C GLU A 760 -1.57 -6.73 16.72
N MET A 761 -2.35 -5.65 16.59
CA MET A 761 -1.98 -4.35 17.16
C MET A 761 -1.89 -4.37 18.69
N ALA A 762 -2.85 -5.01 19.36
CA ALA A 762 -2.80 -5.25 20.79
C ALA A 762 -1.62 -6.17 21.15
N LEU A 763 -1.42 -7.28 20.44
CA LEU A 763 -0.39 -8.27 20.73
C LEU A 763 1.04 -7.71 20.57
N ARG A 764 1.33 -7.00 19.47
CA ARG A 764 2.68 -6.51 19.12
C ARG A 764 2.99 -5.13 19.71
N PHE A 765 2.10 -4.16 19.49
CA PHE A 765 2.33 -2.76 19.86
C PHE A 765 1.77 -2.39 21.23
N GLY A 766 1.01 -3.30 21.86
CA GLY A 766 0.45 -3.09 23.20
C GLY A 766 -0.76 -2.17 23.22
N ASP A 767 -1.35 -1.87 22.06
CA ASP A 767 -2.46 -0.94 21.95
C ASP A 767 -3.70 -1.47 22.69
N ARG A 768 -3.97 -0.93 23.89
CA ARG A 768 -5.19 -1.25 24.66
C ARG A 768 -6.39 -0.39 24.23
N ARG A 769 -6.19 0.64 23.39
CA ARG A 769 -7.25 1.52 22.87
C ARG A 769 -7.88 0.99 21.58
N ILE A 770 -7.12 0.29 20.74
CA ILE A 770 -7.59 -0.21 19.44
C ILE A 770 -8.84 -1.08 19.58
N GLU A 771 -8.93 -1.82 20.69
CA GLU A 771 -10.10 -2.62 21.06
C GLU A 771 -11.38 -1.77 21.19
N ALA A 772 -11.34 -0.70 21.98
CA ALA A 772 -12.46 0.22 22.13
C ALA A 772 -12.74 1.01 20.84
N ARG A 773 -11.67 1.41 20.11
CA ARG A 773 -11.76 2.15 18.83
C ARG A 773 -12.51 1.35 17.76
N THR A 774 -12.26 0.05 17.67
CA THR A 774 -12.80 -0.84 16.62
C THR A 774 -14.01 -1.66 17.07
N GLN A 775 -14.41 -1.59 18.35
CA GLN A 775 -15.52 -2.38 18.91
C GLN A 775 -16.82 -2.23 18.12
N ALA A 776 -17.27 -1.00 17.88
CA ALA A 776 -18.57 -0.75 17.25
C ALA A 776 -18.66 -1.35 15.83
N MET A 777 -17.56 -1.26 15.07
CA MET A 777 -17.41 -1.88 13.76
C MET A 777 -17.47 -3.41 13.85
N ARG A 778 -16.62 -4.01 14.70
CA ARG A 778 -16.55 -5.47 14.91
C ARG A 778 -17.88 -6.06 15.35
N ARG A 779 -18.61 -5.39 16.27
CA ARG A 779 -19.93 -5.80 16.71
C ARG A 779 -20.95 -5.81 15.56
N ARG A 780 -21.05 -4.69 14.83
CA ARG A 780 -21.95 -4.56 13.66
C ARG A 780 -21.66 -5.61 12.60
N LEU A 781 -20.38 -5.92 12.36
CA LEU A 781 -19.97 -6.95 11.41
C LEU A 781 -20.36 -8.35 11.89
N ALA A 782 -20.04 -8.74 13.13
CA ALA A 782 -20.44 -10.05 13.67
C ALA A 782 -21.97 -10.23 13.72
N ASP A 783 -22.71 -9.18 14.06
CA ASP A 783 -24.18 -9.18 14.04
C ASP A 783 -24.74 -9.26 12.61
N TYR A 784 -24.11 -8.59 11.64
CA TYR A 784 -24.46 -8.71 10.22
C TYR A 784 -24.20 -10.13 9.69
N THR A 785 -23.03 -10.70 9.94
CA THR A 785 -22.67 -12.06 9.50
C THR A 785 -23.63 -13.11 10.07
N ALA A 786 -24.11 -12.93 11.31
CA ALA A 786 -25.12 -13.78 11.93
C ALA A 786 -26.51 -13.74 11.24
N THR A 787 -26.80 -12.77 10.37
CA THR A 787 -28.09 -12.72 9.64
C THR A 787 -28.19 -13.75 8.52
N PHE A 788 -27.06 -14.16 7.94
CA PHE A 788 -26.97 -15.15 6.86
C PHE A 788 -26.23 -16.44 7.27
N ILE A 789 -25.17 -16.35 8.09
CA ILE A 789 -24.51 -17.53 8.69
C ILE A 789 -25.24 -17.91 9.99
N LYS A 790 -26.36 -18.61 9.86
CA LYS A 790 -27.30 -18.89 10.97
C LYS A 790 -27.65 -20.37 11.14
N GLY A 791 -28.16 -20.70 12.33
CA GLY A 791 -28.53 -22.05 12.72
C GLY A 791 -29.68 -22.64 11.89
N PRO A 792 -29.82 -23.98 11.88
CA PRO A 792 -29.04 -24.95 12.67
C PRO A 792 -27.66 -25.29 12.07
N ASP A 793 -27.41 -24.96 10.80
CA ASP A 793 -26.24 -25.45 10.07
C ASP A 793 -25.08 -24.44 9.92
N PHE A 794 -25.33 -23.13 10.06
CA PHE A 794 -24.31 -22.08 10.03
C PHE A 794 -23.41 -22.12 8.78
N ARG A 795 -24.01 -22.32 7.59
CA ARG A 795 -23.27 -22.45 6.31
C ARG A 795 -23.39 -21.19 5.45
N TYR A 796 -22.32 -20.88 4.71
CA TYR A 796 -22.32 -19.86 3.66
C TYR A 796 -21.32 -20.20 2.57
N ASP A 797 -21.79 -20.48 1.36
CA ASP A 797 -21.04 -21.05 0.24
C ASP A 797 -20.68 -20.04 -0.87
N ARG A 798 -20.78 -18.74 -0.58
CA ARG A 798 -20.34 -17.63 -1.45
C ARG A 798 -19.08 -16.95 -0.93
N GLY A 799 -18.51 -16.07 -1.75
CA GLY A 799 -17.22 -15.44 -1.53
C GLY A 799 -16.07 -16.30 -2.06
N LEU A 800 -14.84 -15.82 -1.89
CA LEU A 800 -13.63 -16.39 -2.51
C LEU A 800 -13.06 -17.64 -1.79
N GLY A 801 -13.50 -17.93 -0.56
CA GLY A 801 -13.01 -19.08 0.21
C GLY A 801 -11.52 -18.97 0.57
N GLU A 802 -10.76 -20.04 0.32
CA GLU A 802 -9.32 -20.11 0.59
C GLU A 802 -8.51 -19.74 -0.67
N TYR A 803 -7.82 -18.60 -0.65
CA TYR A 803 -7.24 -17.98 -1.84
C TYR A 803 -5.82 -18.49 -2.20
N ALA A 804 -5.47 -18.39 -3.50
CA ALA A 804 -4.17 -18.74 -4.10
C ALA A 804 -3.58 -20.12 -3.72
N ALA A 805 -4.44 -21.11 -3.50
CA ALA A 805 -4.05 -22.48 -3.17
C ALA A 805 -3.43 -23.26 -4.34
N ALA A 806 -2.53 -24.20 -4.03
CA ALA A 806 -1.87 -25.06 -5.02
C ALA A 806 -2.52 -26.45 -5.20
N GLY A 807 -3.58 -26.73 -4.43
CA GLY A 807 -4.30 -28.00 -4.41
C GLY A 807 -5.71 -27.86 -3.81
N PRO A 808 -6.35 -28.96 -3.38
CA PRO A 808 -7.72 -28.92 -2.87
C PRO A 808 -7.81 -28.25 -1.49
N THR A 809 -8.64 -27.21 -1.41
CA THR A 809 -8.85 -26.40 -0.19
C THR A 809 -10.02 -26.88 0.68
N GLY A 810 -10.99 -27.56 0.08
CA GLY A 810 -12.31 -27.80 0.67
C GLY A 810 -13.38 -26.85 0.11
N PRO A 811 -14.63 -26.96 0.57
CA PRO A 811 -15.71 -26.08 0.10
C PRO A 811 -15.64 -24.70 0.78
N VAL A 812 -16.18 -23.67 0.12
CA VAL A 812 -16.18 -22.28 0.63
C VAL A 812 -16.85 -22.18 2.00
N ASP A 813 -17.91 -22.95 2.24
CA ASP A 813 -18.60 -22.98 3.54
C ASP A 813 -17.79 -23.59 4.68
N ALA A 814 -16.69 -24.30 4.43
CA ALA A 814 -15.73 -24.66 5.48
C ALA A 814 -14.82 -23.48 5.86
N THR A 815 -14.47 -22.61 4.90
CA THR A 815 -13.61 -21.45 5.18
C THR A 815 -14.40 -20.31 5.81
N SER A 816 -15.57 -19.97 5.23
CA SER A 816 -16.45 -18.90 5.70
C SER A 816 -16.96 -19.12 7.14
N THR A 817 -17.38 -20.35 7.45
CA THR A 817 -17.85 -20.70 8.80
C THR A 817 -16.73 -20.68 9.84
N ALA A 818 -15.50 -21.05 9.45
CA ALA A 818 -14.36 -21.05 10.35
C ALA A 818 -13.92 -19.62 10.73
N PHE A 819 -13.92 -18.69 9.78
CA PHE A 819 -13.65 -17.28 10.10
C PHE A 819 -14.80 -16.58 10.83
N PHE A 820 -16.05 -16.95 10.57
CA PHE A 820 -17.18 -16.48 11.41
C PHE A 820 -17.04 -16.94 12.87
N PHE A 821 -16.58 -18.17 13.14
CA PHE A 821 -16.23 -18.59 14.49
C PHE A 821 -15.18 -17.68 15.14
N HIS A 822 -14.13 -17.28 14.39
CA HIS A 822 -13.11 -16.33 14.88
C HIS A 822 -13.70 -14.94 15.17
N MET A 823 -14.58 -14.42 14.32
CA MET A 823 -15.29 -13.16 14.59
C MET A 823 -16.09 -13.23 15.90
N LEU A 824 -16.78 -14.35 16.15
CA LEU A 824 -17.59 -14.53 17.36
C LEU A 824 -16.72 -14.68 18.62
N THR A 825 -15.61 -15.43 18.57
CA THR A 825 -14.71 -15.56 19.72
C THR A 825 -13.96 -14.26 20.00
N GLY A 826 -13.53 -13.53 18.96
CA GLY A 826 -12.94 -12.20 19.03
C GLY A 826 -13.92 -11.14 19.56
N ALA A 827 -15.16 -11.11 19.08
CA ALA A 827 -16.21 -10.23 19.59
C ALA A 827 -16.50 -10.52 21.08
N ALA A 828 -16.59 -11.81 21.46
CA ALA A 828 -16.74 -12.20 22.86
C ALA A 828 -15.52 -11.80 23.72
N ALA A 829 -14.30 -11.79 23.17
CA ALA A 829 -13.10 -11.35 23.86
C ALA A 829 -13.06 -9.82 24.06
N SER A 830 -13.34 -9.05 23.00
CA SER A 830 -13.50 -7.60 23.06
C SER A 830 -14.57 -7.19 24.08
N ALA A 831 -15.73 -7.85 24.07
CA ALA A 831 -16.81 -7.57 25.02
C ALA A 831 -16.39 -7.86 26.47
N ARG A 832 -15.66 -8.96 26.74
CA ARG A 832 -15.08 -9.24 28.08
C ARG A 832 -14.08 -8.16 28.51
N GLN A 833 -13.17 -7.76 27.63
CA GLN A 833 -12.16 -6.73 27.93
C GLN A 833 -12.79 -5.36 28.22
N LEU A 834 -13.95 -5.07 27.64
CA LEU A 834 -14.68 -3.81 27.79
C LEU A 834 -15.84 -3.91 28.81
N GLY A 835 -15.88 -4.96 29.63
CA GLY A 835 -16.81 -5.12 30.76
C GLY A 835 -18.25 -5.54 30.39
N GLN A 836 -18.51 -5.87 29.14
CA GLN A 836 -19.84 -6.17 28.61
C GLN A 836 -20.18 -7.65 28.73
N ALA A 837 -20.52 -8.09 29.95
CA ALA A 837 -20.72 -9.50 30.28
C ALA A 837 -21.82 -10.20 29.44
N GLU A 838 -22.94 -9.52 29.19
CA GLU A 838 -24.07 -10.07 28.41
C GLU A 838 -23.71 -10.25 26.93
N GLU A 839 -23.08 -9.25 26.32
CA GLU A 839 -22.65 -9.30 24.91
C GLU A 839 -21.56 -10.37 24.72
N ALA A 840 -20.64 -10.49 25.67
CA ALA A 840 -19.66 -11.57 25.72
C ALA A 840 -20.28 -12.97 25.84
N ALA A 841 -21.32 -13.13 26.66
CA ALA A 841 -22.03 -14.39 26.82
C ALA A 841 -22.81 -14.76 25.55
N ARG A 842 -23.49 -13.79 24.92
CA ARG A 842 -24.21 -13.96 23.64
C ARG A 842 -23.28 -14.48 22.55
N TYR A 843 -22.15 -13.82 22.32
CA TYR A 843 -21.21 -14.23 21.28
C TYR A 843 -20.52 -15.56 21.59
N ALA A 844 -20.19 -15.83 22.86
CA ALA A 844 -19.63 -17.13 23.26
C ALA A 844 -20.61 -18.29 23.04
N ALA A 845 -21.90 -18.10 23.35
CA ALA A 845 -22.95 -19.09 23.10
C ALA A 845 -23.18 -19.34 21.59
N LEU A 846 -23.13 -18.28 20.77
CA LEU A 846 -23.24 -18.40 19.32
C LEU A 846 -22.01 -19.10 18.71
N ALA A 847 -20.80 -18.78 19.18
CA ALA A 847 -19.57 -19.46 18.79
C ALA A 847 -19.63 -20.97 19.10
N ALA A 848 -20.14 -21.35 20.27
CA ALA A 848 -20.31 -22.76 20.64
C ALA A 848 -21.22 -23.53 19.65
N GLN A 849 -22.34 -22.93 19.23
CA GLN A 849 -23.25 -23.52 18.23
C GLN A 849 -22.58 -23.65 16.85
N VAL A 850 -21.79 -22.65 16.44
CA VAL A 850 -21.01 -22.70 15.20
C VAL A 850 -19.95 -23.82 15.27
N ARG A 851 -19.23 -23.98 16.40
CA ARG A 851 -18.26 -25.07 16.60
C ARG A 851 -18.92 -26.45 16.52
N GLU A 852 -20.11 -26.61 17.11
CA GLU A 852 -20.86 -27.86 17.04
C GLU A 852 -21.31 -28.17 15.60
N ALA A 853 -21.91 -27.22 14.89
CA ALA A 853 -22.36 -27.41 13.51
C ALA A 853 -21.19 -27.68 12.54
N TYR A 854 -20.06 -26.99 12.72
CA TYR A 854 -18.84 -27.21 11.95
C TYR A 854 -18.33 -28.65 12.13
N ASN A 855 -18.21 -29.12 13.38
CA ASN A 855 -17.74 -30.48 13.65
C ASN A 855 -18.74 -31.54 13.20
N ARG A 856 -20.05 -31.33 13.41
CA ARG A 856 -21.13 -32.19 12.88
C ARG A 856 -21.04 -32.42 11.36
N ARG A 857 -20.51 -31.44 10.62
CA ARG A 857 -20.44 -31.46 9.15
C ARG A 857 -19.11 -31.96 8.58
N TYR A 858 -17.98 -31.69 9.25
CA TYR A 858 -16.64 -31.89 8.67
C TYR A 858 -15.70 -32.82 9.45
N TRP A 859 -16.01 -33.17 10.71
CA TRP A 859 -15.13 -33.99 11.55
C TRP A 859 -15.29 -35.49 11.29
N ASP A 860 -14.26 -36.11 10.71
CA ASP A 860 -14.09 -37.55 10.62
C ASP A 860 -13.50 -38.06 11.95
N ALA A 861 -14.37 -38.50 12.85
CA ALA A 861 -13.98 -39.01 14.17
C ALA A 861 -13.16 -40.32 14.10
N ALA A 862 -13.31 -41.11 13.04
CA ALA A 862 -12.57 -42.37 12.87
C ALA A 862 -11.15 -42.13 12.34
N GLY A 863 -11.01 -41.24 11.36
CA GLY A 863 -9.72 -40.77 10.84
C GLY A 863 -9.07 -39.65 11.66
N ARG A 864 -9.74 -39.16 12.72
CA ARG A 864 -9.32 -38.06 13.62
C ARG A 864 -8.88 -36.79 12.87
N ARG A 865 -9.66 -36.39 11.86
CA ARG A 865 -9.29 -35.38 10.85
C ARG A 865 -10.51 -34.66 10.29
N TYR A 866 -10.29 -33.65 9.46
CA TYR A 866 -11.34 -32.96 8.71
C TYR A 866 -11.35 -33.36 7.24
N LEU A 867 -12.55 -33.54 6.68
CA LEU A 867 -12.78 -33.90 5.28
C LEU A 867 -13.83 -33.00 4.64
N ALA A 868 -13.65 -32.68 3.36
CA ALA A 868 -14.71 -32.13 2.53
C ALA A 868 -15.81 -33.21 2.35
N PRO A 869 -17.10 -32.90 2.59
CA PRO A 869 -18.16 -33.90 2.51
C PRO A 869 -18.31 -34.49 1.11
N ALA A 870 -18.77 -35.74 1.02
CA ALA A 870 -19.10 -36.37 -0.25
C ALA A 870 -20.27 -35.63 -0.94
N THR A 871 -20.12 -35.28 -2.22
CA THR A 871 -21.12 -34.52 -2.99
C THR A 871 -21.25 -35.05 -4.41
N GLY A 872 -22.47 -35.25 -4.90
CA GLY A 872 -22.73 -35.62 -6.30
C GLY A 872 -22.05 -36.93 -6.74
N GLY A 873 -21.99 -37.92 -5.84
CA GLY A 873 -21.32 -39.21 -6.09
C GLY A 873 -19.79 -39.20 -5.95
N LYS A 874 -19.16 -38.03 -5.72
CA LYS A 874 -17.72 -37.95 -5.40
C LYS A 874 -17.47 -38.34 -3.94
N PRO A 875 -16.38 -39.06 -3.62
CA PRO A 875 -16.01 -39.40 -2.25
C PRO A 875 -15.64 -38.15 -1.44
N ALA A 876 -15.59 -38.28 -0.12
CA ALA A 876 -15.06 -37.24 0.76
C ALA A 876 -13.56 -37.01 0.48
N VAL A 877 -13.12 -35.75 0.51
CA VAL A 877 -11.76 -35.36 0.10
C VAL A 877 -10.98 -34.78 1.29
N TYR A 878 -9.73 -35.23 1.48
CA TYR A 878 -8.82 -34.60 2.43
C TYR A 878 -8.20 -33.34 1.82
N ALA A 879 -8.23 -32.24 2.57
CA ALA A 879 -7.66 -30.95 2.21
C ALA A 879 -6.79 -30.43 3.36
N GLN A 880 -5.58 -29.96 3.06
CA GLN A 880 -4.66 -29.44 4.10
C GLN A 880 -5.28 -28.24 4.82
N THR A 881 -5.90 -27.30 4.10
CA THR A 881 -6.60 -26.13 4.65
C THR A 881 -7.65 -26.52 5.71
N MET A 882 -8.49 -27.52 5.41
CA MET A 882 -9.52 -27.99 6.33
C MET A 882 -8.96 -28.61 7.62
N ASN A 883 -7.69 -29.01 7.64
CA ASN A 883 -7.02 -29.57 8.82
C ASN A 883 -6.12 -28.53 9.52
N VAL A 884 -5.84 -27.39 8.87
CA VAL A 884 -5.10 -26.27 9.46
C VAL A 884 -6.04 -25.28 10.17
N LEU A 885 -7.06 -24.77 9.48
CA LEU A 885 -7.90 -23.68 10.01
C LEU A 885 -8.64 -24.08 11.30
N PRO A 886 -9.20 -25.30 11.45
CA PRO A 886 -9.85 -25.68 12.71
C PRO A 886 -8.88 -25.72 13.90
N VAL A 887 -7.63 -26.15 13.69
CA VAL A 887 -6.58 -26.18 14.73
C VAL A 887 -6.16 -24.75 15.09
N ALA A 888 -5.94 -23.91 14.07
CA ALA A 888 -5.53 -22.52 14.24
C ALA A 888 -6.56 -21.67 15.02
N LEU A 889 -7.85 -21.89 14.74
CA LEU A 889 -8.94 -21.06 15.25
C LEU A 889 -9.67 -21.64 16.48
N GLY A 890 -9.37 -22.88 16.89
CA GLY A 890 -9.93 -23.52 18.09
C GLY A 890 -11.26 -24.26 17.90
N LEU A 891 -11.56 -24.69 16.67
CA LEU A 891 -12.76 -25.47 16.34
C LEU A 891 -12.63 -26.97 16.68
N VAL A 892 -11.40 -27.49 16.76
CA VAL A 892 -11.13 -28.93 16.97
C VAL A 892 -11.76 -29.44 18.26
N PRO A 893 -12.37 -30.65 18.26
CA PRO A 893 -12.80 -31.31 19.49
C PRO A 893 -11.65 -31.44 20.50
N ASP A 894 -11.96 -31.18 21.77
CA ASP A 894 -10.97 -30.99 22.82
C ASP A 894 -10.02 -32.20 22.92
N GLY A 895 -8.70 -31.93 22.92
CA GLY A 895 -7.64 -32.94 22.94
C GLY A 895 -7.29 -33.60 21.60
N GLN A 896 -7.99 -33.32 20.49
CA GLN A 896 -7.69 -33.96 19.19
C GLN A 896 -6.66 -33.21 18.33
N ALA A 897 -6.31 -31.96 18.66
CA ALA A 897 -5.44 -31.09 17.85
C ALA A 897 -4.11 -31.73 17.40
N GLN A 898 -3.40 -32.40 18.32
CA GLN A 898 -2.15 -33.11 18.03
C GLN A 898 -2.34 -34.11 16.87
N ALA A 899 -3.37 -34.96 16.90
CA ALA A 899 -3.58 -35.99 15.89
C ALA A 899 -3.98 -35.42 14.51
N VAL A 900 -4.66 -34.28 14.49
CA VAL A 900 -4.94 -33.55 13.24
C VAL A 900 -3.63 -33.05 12.61
N VAL A 901 -2.71 -32.51 13.42
CA VAL A 901 -1.41 -32.04 12.95
C VAL A 901 -0.46 -33.20 12.61
N ASP A 902 -0.51 -34.32 13.33
CA ASP A 902 0.22 -35.56 12.97
C ASP A 902 -0.20 -36.08 11.59
N GLY A 903 -1.52 -36.12 11.32
CA GLY A 903 -2.06 -36.54 10.02
C GLY A 903 -1.71 -35.57 8.89
N LEU A 904 -1.67 -34.26 9.18
CA LEU A 904 -1.26 -33.20 8.26
C LEU A 904 0.24 -33.26 7.94
N ALA A 905 1.09 -33.54 8.93
CA ALA A 905 2.51 -33.79 8.74
C ALA A 905 2.76 -35.05 7.90
N ALA A 906 1.98 -36.12 8.12
CA ALA A 906 2.04 -37.33 7.30
C ALA A 906 1.60 -37.10 5.84
N ASP A 907 0.56 -36.31 5.59
CA ASP A 907 0.13 -35.90 4.24
C ASP A 907 1.23 -35.10 3.52
N LEU A 908 1.87 -34.14 4.21
CA LEU A 908 3.00 -33.38 3.69
C LEU A 908 4.19 -34.30 3.34
N VAL A 909 4.59 -35.21 4.23
CA VAL A 909 5.67 -36.17 3.97
C VAL A 909 5.34 -37.07 2.77
N ALA A 910 4.11 -37.60 2.70
CA ALA A 910 3.66 -38.43 1.59
C ALA A 910 3.66 -37.69 0.24
N LYS A 911 3.44 -36.36 0.25
CA LYS A 911 3.50 -35.47 -0.92
C LYS A 911 4.88 -34.85 -1.16
N ASN A 912 5.96 -35.40 -0.58
CA ASN A 912 7.32 -34.85 -0.69
C ASN A 912 7.39 -33.36 -0.28
N TYR A 913 6.77 -33.05 0.85
CA TYR A 913 6.67 -31.73 1.47
C TYR A 913 5.92 -30.67 0.63
N ARG A 914 5.17 -31.08 -0.40
CA ARG A 914 4.36 -30.17 -1.22
C ARG A 914 3.16 -29.61 -0.45
N LEU A 915 3.03 -28.29 -0.51
CA LEU A 915 1.86 -27.54 -0.04
C LEU A 915 0.70 -27.65 -1.04
N ASP A 916 -0.50 -27.87 -0.51
CA ASP A 916 -1.78 -27.72 -1.23
C ASP A 916 -2.61 -26.54 -0.66
N VAL A 917 -2.25 -26.01 0.52
CA VAL A 917 -2.94 -24.89 1.18
C VAL A 917 -2.94 -23.60 0.34
N GLY A 918 -3.93 -22.75 0.63
CA GLY A 918 -3.91 -21.33 0.26
C GLY A 918 -3.35 -20.44 1.37
N VAL A 919 -3.56 -19.14 1.21
CA VAL A 919 -2.86 -18.10 1.97
C VAL A 919 -3.25 -18.03 3.46
N TYR A 920 -4.49 -18.37 3.80
CA TYR A 920 -4.99 -18.23 5.18
C TYR A 920 -4.59 -19.42 6.04
N ALA A 921 -4.64 -20.64 5.51
CA ALA A 921 -4.06 -21.79 6.20
C ALA A 921 -2.52 -21.65 6.28
N LEU A 922 -1.85 -21.16 5.24
CA LEU A 922 -0.40 -21.00 5.23
C LEU A 922 0.13 -20.06 6.33
N ARG A 923 -0.64 -19.04 6.73
CA ARG A 923 -0.35 -18.15 7.88
C ARG A 923 -0.09 -18.93 9.18
N TYR A 924 -0.74 -20.06 9.39
CA TYR A 924 -0.66 -20.85 10.63
C TYR A 924 0.17 -22.14 10.49
N LEU A 925 0.15 -22.78 9.31
CA LEU A 925 0.69 -24.11 9.07
C LEU A 925 2.14 -24.34 9.60
N PRO A 926 3.16 -23.51 9.27
CA PRO A 926 4.53 -23.76 9.72
C PRO A 926 4.69 -23.72 11.25
N ARG A 927 3.91 -22.86 11.93
CA ARG A 927 3.91 -22.77 13.39
C ARG A 927 3.20 -23.97 14.02
N LEU A 928 2.04 -24.35 13.48
CA LEU A 928 1.28 -25.50 13.99
C LEU A 928 2.08 -26.80 13.92
N LEU A 929 2.77 -27.05 12.80
CA LEU A 929 3.70 -28.18 12.68
C LEU A 929 4.77 -28.15 13.79
N GLY A 930 5.49 -27.03 13.93
CA GLY A 930 6.55 -26.90 14.92
C GLY A 930 6.09 -26.99 16.38
N ASP A 931 4.91 -26.46 16.70
CA ASP A 931 4.39 -26.46 18.08
C ASP A 931 3.86 -27.84 18.54
N HIS A 932 3.60 -28.75 17.59
CA HIS A 932 3.16 -30.13 17.80
C HIS A 932 4.24 -31.18 17.49
N GLY A 933 5.52 -30.79 17.37
CA GLY A 933 6.64 -31.75 17.23
C GLY A 933 6.94 -32.21 15.80
N HIS A 934 6.61 -31.39 14.80
CA HIS A 934 6.91 -31.61 13.37
C HIS A 934 7.79 -30.48 12.82
N GLY A 935 8.77 -30.02 13.62
CA GLY A 935 9.65 -28.90 13.27
C GLY A 935 10.45 -29.14 11.98
N ASP A 936 10.94 -30.36 11.78
CA ASP A 936 11.63 -30.77 10.55
C ASP A 936 10.72 -30.71 9.33
N VAL A 937 9.43 -31.05 9.46
CA VAL A 937 8.47 -30.98 8.33
C VAL A 937 8.25 -29.53 7.90
N ALA A 938 8.12 -28.61 8.85
CA ALA A 938 8.00 -27.17 8.57
C ALA A 938 9.24 -26.60 7.88
N TYR A 939 10.44 -27.00 8.33
CA TYR A 939 11.71 -26.63 7.69
C TYR A 939 11.79 -27.17 6.25
N ARG A 940 11.53 -28.47 6.04
CA ARG A 940 11.56 -29.11 4.71
C ARG A 940 10.53 -28.52 3.73
N VAL A 941 9.38 -28.05 4.21
CA VAL A 941 8.40 -27.28 3.42
C VAL A 941 9.00 -25.93 2.98
N ALA A 942 9.60 -25.17 3.90
CA ALA A 942 10.15 -23.85 3.62
C ALA A 942 11.36 -23.87 2.67
N THR A 943 12.17 -24.93 2.70
CA THR A 943 13.38 -25.08 1.88
C THR A 943 13.15 -25.76 0.51
N ARG A 944 11.90 -25.88 0.03
CA ARG A 944 11.61 -26.42 -1.32
C ARG A 944 12.01 -25.44 -2.43
N THR A 945 12.33 -25.97 -3.62
CA THR A 945 12.78 -25.19 -4.79
C THR A 945 12.07 -25.55 -6.11
N ASP A 946 11.08 -26.44 -6.02
CA ASP A 946 10.16 -26.88 -7.06
C ASP A 946 8.74 -26.35 -6.80
N GLU A 947 7.96 -26.15 -7.85
CA GLU A 947 6.61 -25.57 -7.74
C GLU A 947 5.64 -26.54 -7.03
N PRO A 948 4.85 -26.11 -6.03
CA PRO A 948 4.85 -24.81 -5.35
C PRO A 948 5.95 -24.71 -4.25
N SER A 949 6.63 -23.55 -4.20
CA SER A 949 7.51 -23.14 -3.08
C SER A 949 8.03 -21.70 -3.27
N TRP A 950 8.47 -21.05 -2.18
CA TRP A 950 9.17 -19.76 -2.27
C TRP A 950 10.53 -19.89 -2.97
N GLY A 951 11.24 -21.01 -2.78
CA GLY A 951 12.52 -21.25 -3.45
C GLY A 951 12.38 -21.46 -4.96
N PHE A 952 11.20 -21.88 -5.44
CA PHE A 952 10.91 -21.90 -6.88
C PHE A 952 10.89 -20.47 -7.47
N TRP A 953 10.32 -19.48 -6.76
CA TRP A 953 10.37 -18.08 -7.20
C TRP A 953 11.79 -17.53 -7.24
N LEU A 954 12.57 -17.74 -6.18
CA LEU A 954 13.97 -17.30 -6.11
C LEU A 954 14.86 -17.98 -7.17
N LYS A 955 14.61 -19.26 -7.48
CA LYS A 955 15.26 -20.00 -8.57
C LYS A 955 14.94 -19.44 -9.97
N ASN A 956 13.83 -18.72 -10.11
CA ASN A 956 13.44 -17.98 -11.32
C ASN A 956 13.72 -16.46 -11.20
N ASP A 957 14.60 -16.05 -10.27
CA ASP A 957 15.02 -14.66 -10.00
C ASP A 957 13.87 -13.69 -9.62
N ILE A 958 12.77 -14.22 -9.09
CA ILE A 958 11.68 -13.43 -8.49
C ILE A 958 12.03 -13.19 -7.02
N ARG A 959 12.31 -11.92 -6.68
CA ARG A 959 12.79 -11.46 -5.35
C ARG A 959 11.72 -10.69 -4.58
N SER A 960 10.50 -11.21 -4.66
CA SER A 960 9.24 -10.67 -4.15
C SER A 960 8.26 -11.84 -3.96
N MET A 961 6.99 -11.56 -3.64
CA MET A 961 5.96 -12.59 -3.42
C MET A 961 4.88 -12.50 -4.52
N PRO A 962 4.83 -13.39 -5.52
CA PRO A 962 3.78 -13.40 -6.55
C PRO A 962 2.36 -13.64 -6.04
N GLU A 963 1.39 -13.34 -6.91
CA GLU A 963 -0.05 -13.62 -6.74
C GLU A 963 -0.40 -15.12 -6.77
N GLY A 964 0.56 -15.98 -7.11
CA GLY A 964 0.36 -17.42 -7.20
C GLY A 964 1.67 -18.16 -7.44
N TRP A 965 1.69 -19.47 -7.15
CA TRP A 965 2.91 -20.27 -7.15
C TRP A 965 3.58 -20.41 -8.52
N GLY A 966 2.80 -20.53 -9.60
CA GLY A 966 3.31 -20.66 -10.96
C GLY A 966 3.75 -19.33 -11.59
N LEU A 967 4.74 -19.37 -12.48
CA LEU A 967 5.33 -18.19 -13.14
C LEU A 967 4.31 -17.36 -13.95
N GLY A 968 3.18 -17.97 -14.33
CA GLY A 968 2.05 -17.30 -15.00
C GLY A 968 1.20 -16.38 -14.11
N ALA A 969 1.52 -16.23 -12.81
CA ALA A 969 0.85 -15.31 -11.90
C ALA A 969 0.72 -13.88 -12.50
N ARG A 970 -0.47 -13.29 -12.36
CA ARG A 970 -0.82 -12.00 -12.99
C ARG A 970 0.04 -10.86 -12.46
N SER A 971 0.25 -10.76 -11.16
CA SER A 971 1.34 -9.99 -10.53
C SER A 971 2.41 -10.90 -9.91
N TRP A 972 3.66 -10.43 -9.94
CA TRP A 972 4.81 -10.99 -9.23
C TRP A 972 5.10 -10.27 -7.89
N ASN A 973 4.21 -9.37 -7.45
CA ASN A 973 4.42 -8.49 -6.30
C ASN A 973 3.14 -8.22 -5.48
N HIS A 974 2.76 -9.23 -4.70
CA HIS A 974 1.80 -9.22 -3.60
C HIS A 974 2.52 -9.35 -2.24
N HIS A 975 1.77 -9.58 -1.15
CA HIS A 975 2.34 -9.69 0.20
C HIS A 975 1.77 -10.81 1.10
N TYR A 976 0.65 -11.49 0.76
CA TYR A 976 0.10 -12.56 1.62
C TYR A 976 1.06 -13.74 1.86
N PHE A 977 1.85 -14.13 0.87
CA PHE A 977 2.86 -15.18 1.01
C PHE A 977 4.08 -14.78 1.86
N ALA A 978 4.17 -13.52 2.31
CA ALA A 978 5.15 -13.08 3.29
C ALA A 978 4.87 -13.63 4.71
N SER A 979 3.69 -14.21 4.95
CA SER A 979 3.26 -14.77 6.24
C SER A 979 4.28 -15.74 6.88
N ILE A 980 5.04 -16.48 6.05
CA ILE A 980 6.17 -17.34 6.46
C ILE A 980 7.23 -16.60 7.30
N SER A 981 7.43 -15.30 7.08
CA SER A 981 8.37 -14.50 7.85
C SER A 981 8.01 -14.48 9.35
N SER A 982 6.72 -14.50 9.70
CA SER A 982 6.31 -14.59 11.11
C SER A 982 6.82 -15.88 11.79
N TRP A 983 6.90 -17.00 11.05
CA TRP A 983 7.47 -18.25 11.54
C TRP A 983 8.99 -18.19 11.69
N PHE A 984 9.71 -17.40 10.89
CA PHE A 984 11.15 -17.18 11.09
C PHE A 984 11.44 -16.53 12.46
N TYR A 985 10.70 -15.48 12.84
CA TYR A 985 10.82 -14.86 14.16
C TYR A 985 10.32 -15.79 15.28
N GLU A 986 9.11 -16.33 15.15
CA GLU A 986 8.38 -16.93 16.28
C GLU A 986 8.52 -18.45 16.39
N GLY A 987 8.69 -19.15 15.26
CA GLY A 987 8.95 -20.59 15.23
C GLY A 987 10.45 -20.87 15.29
N LEU A 988 11.17 -20.50 14.23
CA LEU A 988 12.56 -20.90 14.01
C LEU A 988 13.52 -20.23 15.00
N ALA A 989 13.48 -18.90 15.13
CA ALA A 989 14.22 -18.18 16.18
C ALA A 989 13.52 -18.21 17.55
N GLY A 990 12.20 -18.46 17.59
CA GLY A 990 11.44 -18.74 18.81
C GLY A 990 10.92 -17.53 19.60
N LEU A 991 10.99 -16.31 19.08
CA LEU A 991 10.79 -15.06 19.82
C LEU A 991 9.31 -14.60 19.84
N ARG A 992 8.51 -15.12 20.78
CA ARG A 992 7.04 -15.04 20.77
C ARG A 992 6.47 -14.09 21.84
N PRO A 993 5.59 -13.13 21.52
CA PRO A 993 4.77 -12.47 22.54
C PRO A 993 3.69 -13.44 23.05
N THR A 994 3.45 -13.45 24.37
CA THR A 994 2.35 -14.20 25.00
C THR A 994 1.43 -13.32 25.86
N ALA A 995 1.63 -12.00 25.80
CA ALA A 995 0.68 -10.99 26.28
C ALA A 995 0.90 -9.66 25.52
N PRO A 996 -0.13 -8.78 25.44
CA PRO A 996 -0.08 -7.51 24.72
C PRO A 996 1.18 -6.66 24.92
N GLY A 997 1.70 -6.13 23.82
CA GLY A 997 2.88 -5.26 23.79
C GLY A 997 4.13 -5.93 24.37
N TYR A 998 4.31 -7.23 24.12
CA TYR A 998 5.40 -8.04 24.66
C TYR A 998 5.53 -8.01 26.21
N ALA A 999 4.43 -7.77 26.94
CA ALA A 999 4.42 -7.82 28.42
C ALA A 999 4.80 -9.20 28.98
N ARG A 1000 4.51 -10.25 28.20
CA ARG A 1000 5.07 -11.60 28.38
C ARG A 1000 5.71 -12.05 27.08
N LEU A 1001 6.87 -12.71 27.20
CA LEU A 1001 7.67 -13.20 26.08
C LEU A 1001 8.04 -14.67 26.30
N GLN A 1002 8.08 -15.46 25.23
CA GLN A 1002 8.74 -16.76 25.21
C GLN A 1002 9.90 -16.75 24.22
N ALA A 1003 11.01 -17.39 24.60
CA ALA A 1003 12.06 -17.85 23.71
C ALA A 1003 11.93 -19.38 23.57
N ARG A 1004 11.13 -19.82 22.58
CA ARG A 1004 10.83 -21.23 22.28
C ARG A 1004 11.21 -21.55 20.83
N PRO A 1005 12.51 -21.71 20.53
CA PRO A 1005 13.00 -21.96 19.17
C PRO A 1005 12.77 -23.41 18.73
N ILE A 1006 12.52 -23.58 17.43
CA ILE A 1006 12.56 -24.86 16.74
C ILE A 1006 14.00 -25.07 16.21
N LEU A 1007 14.61 -26.21 16.51
CA LEU A 1007 15.99 -26.55 16.11
C LEU A 1007 15.97 -27.71 15.09
N PRO A 1008 15.64 -27.46 13.81
CA PRO A 1008 15.44 -28.53 12.84
C PRO A 1008 16.74 -29.18 12.37
N THR A 1009 16.66 -30.44 11.97
CA THR A 1009 17.74 -31.24 11.41
C THR A 1009 18.23 -30.63 10.10
N GLY A 1010 19.54 -30.39 9.99
CA GLY A 1010 20.15 -29.75 8.82
C GLY A 1010 20.16 -28.21 8.86
N LEU A 1011 19.81 -27.59 10.01
CA LEU A 1011 20.11 -26.19 10.30
C LEU A 1011 21.03 -26.08 11.52
N ASP A 1012 22.10 -25.32 11.42
CA ASP A 1012 23.13 -25.12 12.46
C ASP A 1012 22.83 -23.93 13.38
N ARG A 1013 22.21 -22.87 12.85
CA ARG A 1013 21.90 -21.63 13.58
C ARG A 1013 20.63 -20.95 13.05
N ALA A 1014 19.90 -20.26 13.91
CA ALA A 1014 18.89 -19.26 13.53
C ALA A 1014 18.69 -18.25 14.66
N GLY A 1015 18.37 -17.00 14.31
CA GLY A 1015 18.14 -15.97 15.31
C GLY A 1015 17.33 -14.80 14.81
N ALA A 1016 16.67 -14.13 15.76
CA ALA A 1016 15.85 -12.96 15.51
C ALA A 1016 15.96 -11.93 16.63
N THR A 1017 15.80 -10.67 16.26
CA THR A 1017 15.80 -9.51 17.14
C THR A 1017 14.63 -8.62 16.75
N ILE A 1018 13.91 -8.07 17.73
CA ILE A 1018 12.82 -7.12 17.50
C ILE A 1018 12.84 -5.97 18.51
N LEU A 1019 12.61 -4.75 18.02
CA LEU A 1019 12.44 -3.55 18.84
C LEU A 1019 10.98 -3.41 19.29
N THR A 1020 10.65 -3.96 20.46
CA THR A 1020 9.31 -3.93 21.04
C THR A 1020 8.96 -2.55 21.63
N PRO A 1021 7.68 -2.29 22.01
CA PRO A 1021 7.31 -1.14 22.84
C PRO A 1021 8.09 -1.05 24.17
N ARG A 1022 8.70 -2.16 24.63
CA ARG A 1022 9.46 -2.25 25.88
C ARG A 1022 10.97 -2.13 25.70
N GLY A 1023 11.45 -2.10 24.45
CA GLY A 1023 12.87 -2.17 24.10
C GLY A 1023 13.23 -3.41 23.31
N LEU A 1024 14.53 -3.64 23.14
CA LEU A 1024 15.06 -4.72 22.31
C LEU A 1024 14.81 -6.10 22.97
N ALA A 1025 14.14 -6.99 22.24
CA ALA A 1025 14.02 -8.41 22.56
C ALA A 1025 14.78 -9.24 21.50
N ALA A 1026 15.40 -10.34 21.90
CA ALA A 1026 16.13 -11.21 20.97
C ALA A 1026 16.12 -12.68 21.42
N SER A 1027 16.18 -13.59 20.45
CA SER A 1027 16.35 -15.03 20.64
C SER A 1027 17.20 -15.58 19.48
N HIS A 1028 18.38 -16.08 19.79
CA HIS A 1028 19.39 -16.55 18.83
C HIS A 1028 19.92 -17.89 19.29
N TRP A 1029 19.91 -18.91 18.41
CA TRP A 1029 20.48 -20.21 18.72
C TRP A 1029 21.50 -20.66 17.68
N ARG A 1030 22.45 -21.47 18.15
CA ARG A 1030 23.39 -22.23 17.32
C ARG A 1030 23.68 -23.60 17.92
N ARG A 1031 24.07 -24.56 17.09
CA ARG A 1031 24.69 -25.83 17.49
C ARG A 1031 26.19 -25.62 17.64
N GLU A 1032 26.77 -26.23 18.67
CA GLU A 1032 28.20 -26.25 18.94
C GLU A 1032 28.80 -27.58 18.44
N PRO A 1033 30.11 -27.66 18.09
CA PRO A 1033 30.73 -28.88 17.55
C PRO A 1033 30.72 -30.10 18.49
N ASP A 1034 30.43 -29.92 19.79
CA ASP A 1034 30.27 -30.99 20.78
C ASP A 1034 28.85 -31.61 20.80
N GLY A 1035 27.97 -31.17 19.90
CA GLY A 1035 26.58 -31.63 19.82
C GLY A 1035 25.65 -30.99 20.85
N LEU A 1036 26.11 -29.97 21.59
CA LEU A 1036 25.24 -29.10 22.38
C LEU A 1036 24.67 -27.98 21.49
N ALA A 1037 23.67 -27.28 22.01
CA ALA A 1037 23.13 -26.05 21.47
C ALA A 1037 23.28 -24.93 22.50
N VAL A 1038 23.47 -23.70 22.01
CA VAL A 1038 23.44 -22.47 22.80
C VAL A 1038 22.25 -21.64 22.34
N LEU A 1039 21.41 -21.21 23.28
CA LEU A 1039 20.34 -20.23 23.08
C LEU A 1039 20.67 -18.95 23.85
N GLU A 1040 20.97 -17.88 23.13
CA GLU A 1040 21.19 -16.53 23.63
C GLU A 1040 19.88 -15.72 23.54
N VAL A 1041 19.53 -15.05 24.64
CA VAL A 1041 18.32 -14.25 24.75
C VAL A 1041 18.62 -12.84 25.25
N ALA A 1042 17.87 -11.86 24.75
CA ALA A 1042 17.81 -10.51 25.29
C ALA A 1042 16.36 -10.19 25.66
N ILE A 1043 16.15 -9.76 26.91
CA ILE A 1043 14.84 -9.51 27.52
C ILE A 1043 14.75 -8.02 27.88
N PRO A 1044 13.74 -7.28 27.38
CA PRO A 1044 13.59 -5.85 27.68
C PRO A 1044 13.13 -5.57 29.11
N GLY A 1045 13.15 -4.29 29.51
CA GLY A 1045 12.56 -3.84 30.77
C GLY A 1045 11.04 -4.08 30.82
N ALA A 1046 10.45 -4.12 32.02
CA ALA A 1046 9.01 -4.33 32.23
C ALA A 1046 8.42 -5.56 31.49
N CYS A 1047 9.20 -6.63 31.32
CA CYS A 1047 8.82 -7.85 30.60
C CYS A 1047 8.99 -9.10 31.48
N VAL A 1048 8.05 -10.04 31.40
CA VAL A 1048 8.16 -11.36 32.03
C VAL A 1048 8.47 -12.41 30.95
N ALA A 1049 9.66 -13.00 30.99
CA ALA A 1049 10.12 -13.92 29.95
C ALA A 1049 10.28 -15.37 30.42
N GLU A 1050 10.00 -16.31 29.52
CA GLU A 1050 10.35 -17.73 29.67
C GLU A 1050 11.28 -18.21 28.54
N ALA A 1051 12.35 -18.93 28.88
CA ALA A 1051 13.14 -19.70 27.91
C ALA A 1051 12.71 -21.17 27.95
N TRP A 1052 12.42 -21.73 26.78
CA TRP A 1052 11.93 -23.09 26.58
C TRP A 1052 12.99 -23.88 25.80
N LEU A 1053 13.71 -24.78 26.47
CA LEU A 1053 14.85 -25.49 25.88
C LEU A 1053 14.40 -26.85 25.32
N PRO A 1054 14.45 -27.11 24.00
CA PRO A 1054 14.05 -28.39 23.40
C PRO A 1054 15.07 -29.50 23.67
N ASN A 1055 15.03 -30.07 24.87
CA ASN A 1055 16.03 -31.00 25.40
C ASN A 1055 15.42 -32.27 26.06
N GLY A 1056 14.15 -32.56 25.81
CA GLY A 1056 13.40 -33.63 26.49
C GLY A 1056 12.92 -33.26 27.90
N GLY A 1057 13.04 -32.00 28.31
CA GLY A 1057 12.70 -31.53 29.65
C GLY A 1057 13.77 -31.79 30.70
N GLU A 1058 15.02 -31.90 30.29
CA GLU A 1058 16.16 -32.12 31.18
C GLU A 1058 16.56 -30.80 31.86
N ARG A 1059 16.67 -30.81 33.20
CA ARG A 1059 17.12 -29.63 33.94
C ARG A 1059 18.62 -29.43 33.74
N LEU A 1060 19.05 -28.20 33.44
CA LEU A 1060 20.46 -27.88 33.25
C LEU A 1060 21.23 -27.95 34.58
N PRO A 1061 22.49 -28.42 34.59
CA PRO A 1061 23.35 -28.36 35.77
C PRO A 1061 23.72 -26.92 36.14
N ARG A 1062 23.74 -26.00 35.17
CA ARG A 1062 23.97 -24.56 35.36
C ARG A 1062 23.11 -23.77 34.37
N ALA A 1063 22.43 -22.74 34.86
CA ALA A 1063 21.65 -21.78 34.08
C ALA A 1063 22.30 -20.37 34.15
N PRO A 1064 21.87 -19.41 33.32
CA PRO A 1064 22.27 -18.01 33.44
C PRO A 1064 21.98 -17.42 34.83
N ALA A 1065 22.69 -16.34 35.20
CA ALA A 1065 22.44 -15.62 36.44
C ALA A 1065 20.97 -15.12 36.49
N GLY A 1066 20.30 -15.33 37.62
CA GLY A 1066 18.89 -14.98 37.83
C GLY A 1066 17.86 -15.86 37.10
N ALA A 1067 18.26 -16.74 36.17
CA ALA A 1067 17.33 -17.63 35.48
C ALA A 1067 16.89 -18.78 36.40
N ARG A 1068 15.57 -19.02 36.52
CA ARG A 1068 14.99 -19.99 37.46
C ARG A 1068 14.19 -21.06 36.73
N PHE A 1069 14.56 -22.32 36.90
CA PHE A 1069 13.78 -23.46 36.42
C PHE A 1069 12.35 -23.42 36.97
N LEU A 1070 11.36 -23.62 36.09
CA LEU A 1070 9.94 -23.64 36.43
C LEU A 1070 9.37 -25.06 36.36
N ARG A 1071 9.47 -25.70 35.19
CA ARG A 1071 8.75 -26.93 34.87
C ARG A 1071 9.33 -27.64 33.64
N LYS A 1072 8.92 -28.89 33.45
CA LYS A 1072 9.02 -29.63 32.19
C LYS A 1072 7.66 -29.58 31.49
N GLU A 1073 7.63 -29.18 30.22
CA GLU A 1073 6.40 -29.01 29.43
C GLU A 1073 6.71 -29.19 27.94
N ALA A 1074 5.85 -29.86 27.17
CA ALA A 1074 5.99 -30.05 25.71
C ALA A 1074 7.42 -30.42 25.25
N GLY A 1075 8.04 -31.43 25.88
CA GLY A 1075 9.41 -31.86 25.57
C GLY A 1075 10.51 -30.87 25.95
N CYS A 1076 10.18 -29.72 26.54
CA CYS A 1076 11.09 -28.64 26.87
C CYS A 1076 11.35 -28.51 28.38
N ALA A 1077 12.53 -28.00 28.75
CA ALA A 1077 12.81 -27.49 30.09
C ALA A 1077 12.58 -25.98 30.12
N VAL A 1078 11.67 -25.51 30.98
CA VAL A 1078 11.20 -24.11 30.99
C VAL A 1078 11.83 -23.34 32.16
N TYR A 1079 12.37 -22.15 31.87
CA TYR A 1079 13.00 -21.26 32.84
C TYR A 1079 12.38 -19.87 32.78
N ALA A 1080 12.08 -19.25 33.92
CA ALA A 1080 11.88 -17.81 34.00
C ALA A 1080 13.23 -17.11 33.74
N VAL A 1081 13.21 -16.05 32.95
CA VAL A 1081 14.39 -15.25 32.58
C VAL A 1081 14.17 -13.81 33.05
N PRO A 1082 15.13 -13.20 33.77
CA PRO A 1082 15.05 -11.78 34.12
C PRO A 1082 15.30 -10.88 32.89
N PRO A 1083 14.88 -9.60 32.93
CA PRO A 1083 15.40 -8.56 32.05
C PRO A 1083 16.94 -8.54 31.96
N GLY A 1084 17.47 -8.20 30.78
CA GLY A 1084 18.91 -8.25 30.48
C GLY A 1084 19.27 -9.27 29.40
N ARG A 1085 20.47 -9.86 29.46
CA ARG A 1085 20.97 -10.87 28.51
C ARG A 1085 21.36 -12.17 29.22
N GLY A 1086 21.16 -13.32 28.58
CA GLY A 1086 21.55 -14.63 29.10
C GLY A 1086 21.77 -15.67 28.00
N ALA A 1087 22.54 -16.71 28.30
CA ALA A 1087 22.90 -17.78 27.35
C ALA A 1087 22.72 -19.17 27.97
N PHE A 1088 21.79 -19.97 27.45
CA PHE A 1088 21.51 -21.33 27.89
C PHE A 1088 22.26 -22.33 27.01
N ARG A 1089 23.16 -23.15 27.57
CA ARG A 1089 23.81 -24.27 26.86
C ARG A 1089 23.15 -25.58 27.27
N PHE A 1090 22.65 -26.34 26.30
CA PHE A 1090 21.85 -27.55 26.53
C PHE A 1090 22.12 -28.62 25.46
N LYS A 1091 21.82 -29.89 25.73
CA LYS A 1091 21.81 -30.93 24.69
C LYS A 1091 20.45 -30.93 24.01
N PRO A 1092 20.34 -30.59 22.71
CA PRO A 1092 19.06 -30.65 22.02
C PRO A 1092 18.60 -32.11 21.88
N LYS A 1093 17.28 -32.31 21.77
CA LYS A 1093 16.69 -33.56 21.26
C LYS A 1093 15.89 -33.24 20.00
N ALA A 1094 15.75 -34.22 19.12
CA ALA A 1094 14.89 -34.10 17.94
C ALA A 1094 13.41 -33.92 18.34
N GLY A 1095 12.64 -33.23 17.49
CA GLY A 1095 11.23 -32.86 17.64
C GLY A 1095 10.76 -32.00 16.46
#